data_AF-A0A8T1YX37-F1
#
_entry.id   AF-A0A8T1YX37-F1
#
_cell.length_a   1.000
_cell.length_b   1.000
_cell.length_c   1.000
_cell.angle_alpha   90.00
_cell.angle_beta   90.00
_cell.angle_gamma   90.00
#
_symmetry.space_group_name_H-M   'P 1'
#
loop_
_entity.id
_entity.type
_entity.pdbx_description
1 polymer ?
#
loop_
_entity_poly.entity_id
_entity_poly.type
_entity_poly.pdbx_seq_one_letter_code
_entity_poly.pdbx_strand_id
1 'polypeptide(L)'
;DNSPMAPSGTVADPPPSSTTNSFNSGDTADNDIRPFFVLHKASSSGSNLNGKLTGIVKSKRRIESPSPKIAKRSEVETVEEEDGQFFSTLRFKVFETVWSKIEKTIEDVLRNSNSKVFSGIHDWIRESFESIISSGALKLSEAVRSYPVLTQASSKQLLTAMVLTRNLEMVDDLLTFEELELHLKSQGCHVAKLSSMDFSAKSGVGGCLRGLLRQFVMPTVDVADVTILASWYRENKNHENPVVIIVDDTERCCGPVLSDLILILSEWAVKVPIFLIMGVSTAHDAPRKILSVNALQRLCATRFTLSSPAERMDAVLKAVFLKPCSGFTVSHKVALFMRSYFLCQDGTLTSFVRTLKIACLQHFSLEPLSIMLEHFCHDGVNQLSGEGTGLLTEATMKHAFDLPSVTRNKITRSTFEMLPHFLMDLQRMPNPWSIVVLCIYEAGKFDKLRLLDIFCEILDPEARYLKYFSPSEIVNSQSHNSGSNNVIRRVLCKLRDLSPSQLSSMLKSWENLTTEFSEINDKVMELHPFMRSVEAAGQRQGLPNSPKKHASRSHSKLEKELKAMTDKVATVIEFMLREYMKPVESVPFHEILCFKNVDKLQSALLGDPRGRIQLDLLESHNILHCVCCSQRGTTLLPSMHDTSILYTLAQEHADVINLHDWYQSFKTILIPKSSKAKQKSKSSSKSKKRKDICEEPEAPAEALIQARFCRAIMELQIAGLIRMPSKRRPDFVQRVAFGS
;
A
#
# COMPACT_ATOMS: atom_id res chain seq x y z
N ASP A 1 1.80 -66.92 -28.28
CA ASP A 1 2.93 -66.30 -28.97
C ASP A 1 3.56 -65.19 -28.16
N ASN A 2 4.72 -65.55 -27.60
CA ASN A 2 5.84 -64.78 -27.08
C ASN A 2 5.63 -63.64 -26.05
N SER A 3 5.70 -64.03 -24.77
CA SER A 3 6.52 -63.36 -23.75
C SER A 3 8.00 -63.84 -23.87
N PRO A 4 9.03 -63.41 -23.09
CA PRO A 4 9.00 -62.64 -21.83
C PRO A 4 10.23 -61.71 -21.49
N MET A 5 10.23 -61.19 -20.24
CA MET A 5 11.37 -60.90 -19.32
C MET A 5 12.01 -59.49 -19.17
N ALA A 6 12.14 -59.10 -17.89
CA ALA A 6 12.74 -57.91 -17.25
C ALA A 6 14.30 -58.05 -17.08
N PRO A 7 15.11 -57.14 -16.45
CA PRO A 7 14.92 -56.63 -15.06
C PRO A 7 15.49 -55.21 -14.69
N SER A 8 15.13 -54.77 -13.47
CA SER A 8 15.84 -53.96 -12.43
C SER A 8 17.01 -53.00 -12.75
N GLY A 9 17.05 -51.85 -12.06
CA GLY A 9 18.30 -51.11 -11.77
C GLY A 9 18.13 -49.71 -11.17
N THR A 10 17.98 -49.63 -9.85
CA THR A 10 18.16 -48.42 -9.01
C THR A 10 19.64 -48.11 -8.78
N VAL A 11 20.07 -46.85 -8.99
CA VAL A 11 21.36 -46.28 -8.53
C VAL A 11 21.08 -44.81 -8.18
N ALA A 12 20.81 -44.42 -6.93
CA ALA A 12 21.75 -44.18 -5.82
C ALA A 12 22.70 -43.00 -6.11
N ASP A 13 22.30 -41.81 -5.66
CA ASP A 13 23.17 -40.63 -5.52
C ASP A 13 24.31 -40.94 -4.51
N PRO A 14 25.54 -40.48 -4.76
CA PRO A 14 26.66 -40.74 -3.86
C PRO A 14 26.60 -39.85 -2.60
N PRO A 15 27.04 -40.34 -1.43
CA PRO A 15 26.99 -39.62 -0.17
C PRO A 15 28.13 -38.59 -0.07
N PRO A 16 27.98 -37.54 0.78
CA PRO A 16 29.07 -36.64 1.09
C PRO A 16 30.06 -37.34 2.02
N SER A 17 31.29 -37.58 1.54
CA SER A 17 32.40 -38.05 2.36
C SER A 17 32.88 -36.95 3.29
N SER A 18 32.80 -37.23 4.59
CA SER A 18 33.47 -36.50 5.64
C SER A 18 34.90 -37.01 5.79
N THR A 19 35.88 -36.13 5.80
CA THR A 19 37.10 -36.29 6.60
C THR A 19 37.65 -34.91 6.94
N THR A 20 37.62 -34.66 8.24
CA THR A 20 38.36 -33.69 9.03
C THR A 20 39.81 -33.49 8.58
N ASN A 21 40.27 -32.24 8.56
CA ASN A 21 41.55 -31.89 9.18
C ASN A 21 41.55 -30.43 9.65
N SER A 22 41.98 -30.31 10.89
CA SER A 22 42.12 -29.16 11.77
C SER A 22 43.33 -28.27 11.44
N PHE A 23 43.30 -27.04 12.01
CA PHE A 23 44.41 -26.09 12.19
C PHE A 23 44.89 -25.29 10.96
N ASN A 24 44.54 -24.00 10.88
CA ASN A 24 45.31 -22.94 11.55
C ASN A 24 44.65 -21.57 11.36
N SER A 25 44.50 -20.88 12.49
CA SER A 25 44.37 -19.44 12.60
C SER A 25 45.62 -18.74 12.05
N GLY A 26 45.44 -17.78 11.15
CA GLY A 26 46.52 -16.94 10.67
C GLY A 26 46.03 -15.90 9.66
N ASP A 27 45.85 -14.68 10.15
CA ASP A 27 45.88 -13.39 9.44
C ASP A 27 45.53 -13.36 7.95
N THR A 28 44.32 -12.91 7.66
CA THR A 28 44.05 -12.19 6.41
C THR A 28 43.38 -10.88 6.76
N ALA A 29 44.14 -9.81 6.56
CA ALA A 29 43.78 -8.41 6.79
C ALA A 29 42.38 -8.06 6.28
N ASP A 30 41.64 -7.38 7.15
CA ASP A 30 40.40 -6.67 6.85
C ASP A 30 40.60 -5.74 5.63
N ASN A 31 40.12 -6.16 4.46
CA ASN A 31 39.79 -5.24 3.38
C ASN A 31 38.39 -4.67 3.67
N ASP A 32 38.36 -3.77 4.66
CA ASP A 32 37.19 -3.00 5.07
C ASP A 32 36.92 -1.90 4.01
N ILE A 33 36.51 -2.28 2.79
CA ILE A 33 36.00 -1.33 1.80
C ILE A 33 34.57 -0.97 2.21
N ARG A 34 34.45 -0.02 3.12
CA ARG A 34 33.18 0.60 3.46
C ARG A 34 32.68 1.41 2.25
N PRO A 35 31.46 1.18 1.74
CA PRO A 35 30.88 2.06 0.73
C PRO A 35 30.59 3.42 1.39
N PHE A 36 31.33 4.45 0.97
CA PHE A 36 31.04 5.83 1.32
C PHE A 36 29.74 6.26 0.64
N PHE A 37 28.63 6.18 1.37
CA PHE A 37 27.42 6.92 1.01
C PHE A 37 27.65 8.40 1.36
N VAL A 38 27.96 9.23 0.37
CA VAL A 38 27.88 10.68 0.52
C VAL A 38 26.42 11.09 0.30
N LEU A 39 25.62 10.94 1.36
CA LEU A 39 24.34 11.64 1.46
C LEU A 39 24.66 13.11 1.78
N HIS A 40 24.43 14.01 0.84
CA HIS A 40 24.42 15.44 1.13
C HIS A 40 23.27 15.70 2.12
N LYS A 41 23.64 15.93 3.39
CA LYS A 41 22.71 16.38 4.42
C LYS A 41 22.19 17.76 4.00
N ALA A 42 20.90 17.84 3.68
CA ALA A 42 20.21 19.11 3.51
C ALA A 42 20.42 19.96 4.78
N SER A 43 20.74 21.24 4.60
CA SER A 43 20.94 22.19 5.68
C SER A 43 19.70 22.27 6.56
N SER A 44 19.79 21.75 7.78
CA SER A 44 18.78 21.95 8.80
C SER A 44 18.81 23.41 9.25
N SER A 45 17.78 24.17 8.89
CA SER A 45 17.44 25.45 9.51
C SER A 45 17.10 25.20 10.99
N GLY A 46 18.10 25.36 11.86
CA GLY A 46 17.97 25.24 13.30
C GLY A 46 17.52 26.55 13.92
N SER A 47 16.46 26.47 14.71
CA SER A 47 15.91 27.48 15.61
C SER A 47 16.96 28.09 16.56
N ASN A 48 16.95 29.41 16.68
CA ASN A 48 17.74 30.18 17.63
C ASN A 48 17.30 29.90 19.09
N LEU A 49 18.25 29.53 19.94
CA LEU A 49 18.19 29.65 21.39
C LEU A 49 19.50 30.25 21.91
N ASN A 50 19.36 31.19 22.84
CA ASN A 50 20.37 32.11 23.38
C ASN A 50 21.61 31.45 24.02
N GLY A 51 22.77 32.08 23.84
CA GLY A 51 23.97 31.85 24.65
C GLY A 51 25.14 32.79 24.29
N LYS A 52 25.59 33.60 25.25
CA LYS A 52 26.64 34.64 25.15
C LYS A 52 28.05 34.06 25.42
N LEU A 53 29.07 34.74 24.85
CA LEU A 53 30.52 34.77 25.20
C LEU A 53 31.34 33.53 24.76
N THR A 54 32.60 33.58 24.28
CA THR A 54 33.69 34.58 24.16
C THR A 54 34.61 34.16 22.99
N GLY A 55 35.35 35.11 22.40
CA GLY A 55 36.11 34.90 21.15
C GLY A 55 37.46 34.19 21.25
N ILE A 56 38.01 33.86 20.07
CA ILE A 56 39.45 33.82 19.74
C ILE A 56 39.56 33.96 18.21
N VAL A 57 40.33 34.96 17.77
CA VAL A 57 40.67 35.28 16.38
C VAL A 57 41.83 34.40 15.93
N LYS A 58 41.68 33.62 14.85
CA LYS A 58 42.82 33.20 14.00
C LYS A 58 42.47 33.22 12.51
N SER A 59 43.19 34.09 11.82
CA SER A 59 43.18 34.36 10.38
C SER A 59 43.55 33.14 9.54
N LYS A 60 42.74 32.83 8.52
CA LYS A 60 43.15 32.05 7.34
C LYS A 60 42.58 32.71 6.08
N ARG A 61 43.50 33.23 5.27
CA ARG A 61 43.26 33.83 3.94
C ARG A 61 42.54 32.82 3.04
N ARG A 62 41.38 33.21 2.49
CA ARG A 62 40.68 32.50 1.42
C ARG A 62 40.74 33.37 0.17
N ILE A 63 41.12 32.73 -0.93
CA ILE A 63 41.25 33.28 -2.28
C ILE A 63 39.86 33.71 -2.77
N GLU A 64 39.70 34.98 -3.12
CA GLU A 64 38.50 35.53 -3.74
C GLU A 64 38.49 35.18 -5.23
N SER A 65 37.51 34.38 -5.65
CA SER A 65 37.04 34.31 -7.04
C SER A 65 35.86 35.28 -7.20
N PRO A 66 35.76 36.03 -8.30
CA PRO A 66 34.78 37.10 -8.44
C PRO A 66 33.36 36.52 -8.56
N SER A 67 32.48 36.90 -7.65
CA SER A 67 31.04 36.70 -7.80
C SER A 67 30.50 37.59 -8.93
N PRO A 68 29.57 37.09 -9.77
CA PRO A 68 28.87 37.97 -10.69
C PRO A 68 28.05 38.96 -9.86
N LYS A 69 28.10 40.25 -10.25
CA LYS A 69 27.32 41.30 -9.60
C LYS A 69 25.84 40.93 -9.62
N ILE A 70 25.31 40.52 -8.48
CA ILE A 70 23.88 40.38 -8.23
C ILE A 70 23.30 41.79 -8.42
N ALA A 71 22.54 41.96 -9.50
CA ALA A 71 21.66 43.10 -9.67
C ALA A 71 20.77 43.17 -8.42
N LYS A 72 20.60 44.38 -7.87
CA LYS A 72 19.69 44.63 -6.74
C LYS A 72 18.33 44.01 -7.07
N ARG A 73 17.98 42.89 -6.43
CA ARG A 73 16.60 42.41 -6.40
C ARG A 73 15.75 43.51 -5.75
N SER A 74 14.63 43.82 -6.39
CA SER A 74 13.71 44.83 -5.90
C SER A 74 13.07 44.37 -4.59
N GLU A 75 12.67 45.31 -3.72
CA GLU A 75 11.92 45.02 -2.48
C GLU A 75 10.59 44.29 -2.73
N VAL A 76 10.10 44.27 -3.98
CA VAL A 76 8.88 43.55 -4.38
C VAL A 76 9.11 42.03 -4.46
N GLU A 77 10.28 41.59 -4.95
CA GLU A 77 10.61 40.15 -5.03
C GLU A 77 10.83 39.52 -3.64
N THR A 78 11.29 40.29 -2.66
CA THR A 78 11.49 39.80 -1.29
C THR A 78 10.18 39.60 -0.54
N VAL A 79 9.15 40.43 -0.79
CA VAL A 79 7.83 40.30 -0.18
C VAL A 79 7.06 39.11 -0.79
N GLU A 80 7.18 38.89 -2.10
CA GLU A 80 6.58 37.71 -2.76
C GLU A 80 7.22 36.38 -2.32
N GLU A 81 8.54 36.36 -2.07
CA GLU A 81 9.23 35.17 -1.53
C GLU A 81 8.86 34.88 -0.06
N GLU A 82 8.68 35.92 0.78
CA GLU A 82 8.24 35.79 2.17
C GLU A 82 6.77 35.34 2.28
N ASP A 83 5.88 35.91 1.48
CA ASP A 83 4.46 35.50 1.40
C ASP A 83 4.34 34.05 0.90
N GLY A 84 5.12 33.66 -0.11
CA GLY A 84 5.16 32.29 -0.62
C GLY A 84 5.55 31.25 0.45
N GLN A 85 6.52 31.59 1.30
CA GLN A 85 6.96 30.73 2.40
C GLN A 85 5.91 30.63 3.52
N PHE A 86 5.22 31.74 3.82
CA PHE A 86 4.10 31.77 4.77
C PHE A 86 2.95 30.87 4.29
N PHE A 87 2.49 31.04 3.04
CA PHE A 87 1.42 30.22 2.47
C PHE A 87 1.82 28.75 2.31
N SER A 88 3.09 28.45 2.02
CA SER A 88 3.57 27.06 2.03
C SER A 88 3.52 26.43 3.42
N THR A 89 3.89 27.17 4.45
CA THR A 89 3.84 26.71 5.85
C THR A 89 2.40 26.52 6.32
N LEU A 90 1.51 27.45 5.94
CA LEU A 90 0.08 27.36 6.24
C LEU A 90 -0.56 26.14 5.56
N ARG A 91 -0.30 25.90 4.27
CA ARG A 91 -0.79 24.69 3.57
C ARG A 91 -0.35 23.40 4.24
N PHE A 92 0.90 23.34 4.72
CA PHE A 92 1.40 22.17 5.42
C PHE A 92 0.67 21.95 6.77
N LYS A 93 0.39 23.02 7.53
CA LYS A 93 -0.41 22.93 8.76
C LYS A 93 -1.84 22.45 8.49
N VAL A 94 -2.50 22.99 7.46
CA VAL A 94 -3.85 22.56 7.07
C VAL A 94 -3.85 21.10 6.64
N PHE A 95 -2.82 20.67 5.88
CA PHE A 95 -2.63 19.27 5.53
C PHE A 95 -2.53 18.37 6.77
N GLU A 96 -1.75 18.74 7.79
CA GLU A 96 -1.63 17.95 9.03
C GLU A 96 -2.98 17.80 9.74
N THR A 97 -3.76 18.88 9.83
CA THR A 97 -5.11 18.86 10.42
C THR A 97 -6.07 17.95 9.64
N VAL A 98 -6.13 18.14 8.31
CA VAL A 98 -6.98 17.37 7.39
C VAL A 98 -6.61 15.89 7.41
N TRP A 99 -5.31 15.57 7.30
CA TRP A 99 -4.82 14.21 7.32
C TRP A 99 -5.05 13.54 8.67
N SER A 100 -4.81 14.24 9.79
CA SER A 100 -5.06 13.68 11.13
C SER A 100 -6.53 13.27 11.32
N LYS A 101 -7.48 14.06 10.79
CA LYS A 101 -8.91 13.71 10.82
C LYS A 101 -9.22 12.47 9.95
N ILE A 102 -8.64 12.38 8.76
CA ILE A 102 -8.78 11.20 7.87
C ILE A 102 -8.19 9.95 8.54
N GLU A 103 -6.95 10.05 9.03
CA GLU A 103 -6.20 8.96 9.67
C GLU A 103 -6.95 8.42 10.90
N LYS A 104 -7.41 9.32 11.79
CA LYS A 104 -8.23 8.94 12.94
C LYS A 104 -9.53 8.24 12.51
N THR A 105 -10.20 8.74 11.47
CA THR A 105 -11.42 8.10 10.95
C THR A 105 -11.13 6.69 10.43
N ILE A 106 -10.00 6.48 9.74
CA ILE A 106 -9.58 5.16 9.25
C ILE A 106 -9.29 4.23 10.44
N GLU A 107 -8.53 4.69 11.43
CA GLU A 107 -8.22 3.92 12.64
C GLU A 107 -9.49 3.51 13.40
N ASP A 108 -10.43 4.45 13.59
CA ASP A 108 -11.70 4.19 14.27
C ASP A 108 -12.55 3.14 13.51
N VAL A 109 -12.58 3.21 12.17
CA VAL A 109 -13.31 2.25 11.33
C VAL A 109 -12.71 0.85 11.41
N LEU A 110 -11.38 0.74 11.40
CA LEU A 110 -10.69 -0.55 11.50
C LEU A 110 -10.87 -1.17 12.89
N ARG A 111 -10.72 -0.37 13.95
CA ARG A 111 -11.00 -0.77 15.34
C ARG A 111 -12.43 -1.27 15.50
N ASN A 112 -13.40 -0.51 15.00
CA ASN A 112 -14.81 -0.86 15.07
C ASN A 112 -15.13 -2.14 14.28
N SER A 113 -14.48 -2.36 13.14
CA SER A 113 -14.67 -3.57 12.33
C SER A 113 -14.21 -4.84 13.05
N ASN A 114 -13.09 -4.75 13.79
CA ASN A 114 -12.52 -5.89 14.53
C ASN A 114 -13.13 -6.09 15.93
N SER A 115 -13.81 -5.07 16.49
CA SER A 115 -14.36 -5.07 17.86
C SER A 115 -15.16 -6.33 18.22
N LYS A 116 -16.04 -6.78 17.33
CA LYS A 116 -16.89 -7.97 17.53
C LYS A 116 -16.08 -9.27 17.60
N VAL A 117 -15.00 -9.35 16.81
CA VAL A 117 -14.13 -10.53 16.81
C VAL A 117 -13.28 -10.52 18.08
N PHE A 118 -12.75 -9.37 18.46
CA PHE A 118 -11.96 -9.22 19.68
C PHE A 118 -12.78 -9.51 20.94
N SER A 119 -14.01 -9.00 21.03
CA SER A 119 -14.92 -9.33 22.13
C SER A 119 -15.26 -10.81 22.14
N GLY A 120 -15.52 -11.42 20.97
CA GLY A 120 -15.79 -12.85 20.87
C GLY A 120 -14.61 -13.73 21.30
N ILE A 121 -13.37 -13.35 20.98
CA ILE A 121 -12.16 -14.03 21.45
C ILE A 121 -12.04 -13.91 22.97
N HIS A 122 -12.25 -12.71 23.52
CA HIS A 122 -12.20 -12.47 24.96
C HIS A 122 -13.26 -13.27 25.72
N ASP A 123 -14.52 -13.26 25.25
CA ASP A 123 -15.61 -14.00 25.85
C ASP A 123 -15.31 -15.51 25.85
N TRP A 124 -14.78 -16.04 24.74
CA TRP A 124 -14.33 -17.43 24.66
C TRP A 124 -13.21 -17.76 25.66
N ILE A 125 -12.21 -16.88 25.82
CA ILE A 125 -11.12 -17.07 26.81
C ILE A 125 -11.70 -17.11 28.22
N ARG A 126 -12.58 -16.16 28.56
CA ARG A 126 -13.18 -16.05 29.89
C ARG A 126 -14.05 -17.26 30.23
N GLU A 127 -14.99 -17.63 29.35
CA GLU A 127 -15.86 -18.79 29.56
C GLU A 127 -15.05 -20.08 29.72
N SER A 128 -14.01 -20.24 28.90
CA SER A 128 -13.11 -21.38 28.99
C SER A 128 -12.28 -21.39 30.27
N PHE A 129 -11.79 -20.23 30.71
CA PHE A 129 -11.03 -20.07 31.95
C PHE A 129 -11.88 -20.38 33.18
N GLU A 130 -13.10 -19.86 33.24
CA GLU A 130 -14.07 -20.17 34.30
C GLU A 130 -14.42 -21.67 34.33
N SER A 131 -14.53 -22.32 33.16
CA SER A 131 -14.72 -23.77 33.06
C SER A 131 -13.53 -24.56 33.62
N ILE A 132 -12.29 -24.13 33.34
CA ILE A 132 -11.07 -24.77 33.88
C ILE A 132 -10.99 -24.64 35.40
N ILE A 133 -11.30 -23.45 35.94
CA ILE A 133 -11.30 -23.19 37.38
C ILE A 133 -12.38 -24.01 38.08
N SER A 134 -13.62 -23.97 37.58
CA SER A 134 -14.78 -24.66 38.19
C SER A 134 -14.66 -26.18 38.14
N SER A 135 -13.96 -26.74 37.13
CA SER A 135 -13.66 -28.17 37.02
C SER A 135 -12.65 -28.66 38.07
N GLY A 136 -12.02 -27.77 38.85
CA GLY A 136 -11.05 -28.12 39.88
C GLY A 136 -9.76 -28.73 39.33
N ALA A 137 -9.44 -28.50 38.05
CA ALA A 137 -8.23 -29.01 37.40
C ALA A 137 -6.94 -28.39 37.97
N LEU A 138 -7.04 -27.18 38.53
CA LEU A 138 -5.97 -26.47 39.23
C LEU A 138 -6.06 -26.69 40.76
N LYS A 139 -5.99 -27.95 41.22
CA LYS A 139 -5.92 -28.22 42.68
C LYS A 139 -4.53 -27.85 43.21
N LEU A 140 -4.51 -26.90 44.15
CA LEU A 140 -3.32 -26.36 44.81
C LEU A 140 -2.38 -27.43 45.42
N SER A 141 -2.89 -28.63 45.74
CA SER A 141 -2.15 -29.67 46.46
C SER A 141 -1.29 -30.62 45.60
N GLU A 142 -1.57 -30.79 44.30
CA GLU A 142 -0.77 -31.66 43.40
C GLU A 142 0.38 -30.91 42.68
N ALA A 143 0.48 -29.59 42.92
CA ALA A 143 1.41 -28.68 42.26
C ALA A 143 2.88 -28.76 42.75
N VAL A 144 3.21 -29.68 43.66
CA VAL A 144 4.53 -29.77 44.35
C VAL A 144 5.63 -30.42 43.51
N ARG A 145 5.30 -31.14 42.42
CA ARG A 145 6.31 -31.82 41.58
C ARG A 145 6.86 -30.91 40.47
N SER A 146 8.16 -30.98 40.20
CA SER A 146 8.85 -30.23 39.12
C SER A 146 8.26 -30.49 37.73
N TYR A 147 7.76 -31.72 37.50
CA TYR A 147 7.05 -32.12 36.29
C TYR A 147 5.57 -32.45 36.59
N PRO A 148 4.63 -32.07 35.72
CA PRO A 148 3.24 -32.54 35.82
C PRO A 148 3.19 -34.05 35.57
N VAL A 149 2.77 -34.83 36.57
CA VAL A 149 2.45 -36.26 36.39
C VAL A 149 0.95 -36.36 36.17
N LEU A 150 0.53 -36.80 34.99
CA LEU A 150 -0.86 -36.78 34.55
C LEU A 150 -1.45 -38.19 34.42
N THR A 151 -2.61 -38.40 35.05
CA THR A 151 -3.37 -39.67 35.08
C THR A 151 -4.52 -39.74 34.06
N GLN A 152 -4.82 -38.67 33.31
CA GLN A 152 -5.87 -38.69 32.26
C GLN A 152 -5.40 -38.08 30.94
N ALA A 153 -5.84 -38.66 29.81
CA ALA A 153 -5.41 -38.29 28.46
C ALA A 153 -6.08 -37.01 27.91
N SER A 154 -7.25 -36.62 28.46
CA SER A 154 -8.02 -35.43 28.05
C SER A 154 -7.45 -34.11 28.59
N SER A 155 -6.61 -34.14 29.62
CA SER A 155 -6.03 -32.95 30.26
C SER A 155 -4.82 -32.34 29.53
N LYS A 156 -4.50 -32.85 28.34
CA LYS A 156 -3.33 -32.43 27.53
C LYS A 156 -3.71 -31.58 26.32
N GLN A 157 -4.97 -31.18 26.19
CA GLN A 157 -5.41 -30.32 25.08
C GLN A 157 -5.20 -28.84 25.42
N LEU A 158 -4.54 -28.13 24.52
CA LEU A 158 -4.32 -26.69 24.57
C LEU A 158 -5.47 -25.99 23.85
N LEU A 159 -6.19 -25.14 24.57
CA LEU A 159 -7.25 -24.31 23.99
C LEU A 159 -6.63 -23.28 23.06
N THR A 160 -7.07 -23.32 21.80
CA THR A 160 -6.43 -22.56 20.71
C THR A 160 -7.47 -21.78 19.93
N ALA A 161 -7.29 -20.47 19.78
CA ALA A 161 -8.06 -19.65 18.86
C ALA A 161 -7.32 -19.55 17.52
N MET A 162 -7.92 -20.06 16.45
CA MET A 162 -7.45 -19.87 15.09
C MET A 162 -8.06 -18.59 14.51
N VAL A 163 -7.24 -17.56 14.36
CA VAL A 163 -7.64 -16.26 13.80
C VAL A 163 -7.28 -16.24 12.32
N LEU A 164 -8.30 -16.34 11.48
CA LEU A 164 -8.18 -16.31 10.03
C LEU A 164 -8.17 -14.86 9.55
N THR A 165 -7.02 -14.39 9.07
CA THR A 165 -6.87 -13.01 8.60
C THR A 165 -7.47 -12.79 7.22
N ARG A 166 -7.55 -13.86 6.41
CA ARG A 166 -8.02 -13.87 5.01
C ARG A 166 -7.18 -12.96 4.10
N ASN A 167 -5.93 -12.72 4.50
CA ASN A 167 -4.97 -11.84 3.82
C ASN A 167 -3.79 -12.68 3.35
N LEU A 168 -3.27 -12.38 2.16
CA LEU A 168 -2.01 -12.95 1.69
C LEU A 168 -0.81 -12.21 2.31
N GLU A 169 -0.96 -10.90 2.52
CA GLU A 169 0.06 -10.03 3.07
C GLU A 169 -0.21 -9.70 4.54
N MET A 170 0.84 -9.78 5.37
CA MET A 170 0.76 -9.70 6.83
C MET A 170 0.84 -8.26 7.37
N VAL A 171 1.19 -7.27 6.55
CA VAL A 171 1.48 -5.90 7.03
C VAL A 171 0.31 -5.31 7.82
N ASP A 172 -0.92 -5.49 7.32
CA ASP A 172 -2.14 -5.02 7.99
C ASP A 172 -2.51 -5.90 9.20
N ASP A 173 -2.06 -7.16 9.21
CA ASP A 173 -2.35 -8.11 10.28
C ASP A 173 -1.49 -7.86 11.51
N LEU A 174 -0.24 -7.44 11.34
CA LEU A 174 0.65 -7.09 12.45
C LEU A 174 0.02 -6.05 13.38
N LEU A 175 -0.52 -4.97 12.80
CA LEU A 175 -1.22 -3.92 13.52
C LEU A 175 -2.50 -4.45 14.18
N THR A 176 -3.23 -5.34 13.49
CA THR A 176 -4.45 -5.97 14.02
C THR A 176 -4.14 -6.85 15.24
N PHE A 177 -3.03 -7.60 15.22
CA PHE A 177 -2.61 -8.43 16.35
C PHE A 177 -2.04 -7.60 17.52
N GLU A 178 -1.40 -6.45 17.25
CA GLU A 178 -1.02 -5.50 18.30
C GLU A 178 -2.26 -4.91 19.00
N GLU A 179 -3.29 -4.57 18.23
CA GLU A 179 -4.54 -4.09 18.79
C GLU A 179 -5.25 -5.16 19.62
N LEU A 180 -5.27 -6.42 19.14
CA LEU A 180 -5.80 -7.56 19.90
C LEU A 180 -5.03 -7.77 21.21
N GLU A 181 -3.71 -7.67 21.19
CA GLU A 181 -2.86 -7.77 22.37
C GLU A 181 -3.23 -6.69 23.41
N LEU A 182 -3.33 -5.42 22.98
CA LEU A 182 -3.72 -4.31 23.85
C LEU A 182 -5.15 -4.49 24.40
N HIS A 183 -6.08 -4.95 23.57
CA HIS A 183 -7.46 -5.22 23.99
C HIS A 183 -7.51 -6.28 25.10
N LEU A 184 -6.83 -7.42 24.90
CA LEU A 184 -6.81 -8.51 25.89
C LEU A 184 -6.09 -8.09 27.19
N LYS A 185 -5.00 -7.32 27.10
CA LYS A 185 -4.33 -6.73 28.27
C LYS A 185 -5.25 -5.78 29.04
N SER A 186 -6.03 -4.93 28.36
CA SER A 186 -6.97 -4.02 29.02
C SER A 186 -8.11 -4.73 29.75
N GLN A 187 -8.44 -5.95 29.35
CA GLN A 187 -9.45 -6.80 29.98
C GLN A 187 -8.88 -7.69 31.10
N GLY A 188 -7.60 -7.53 31.45
CA GLY A 188 -6.96 -8.24 32.57
C GLY A 188 -6.24 -9.54 32.20
N CYS A 189 -6.15 -9.91 30.92
CA CYS A 189 -5.39 -11.11 30.51
C CYS A 189 -3.88 -10.87 30.53
N HIS A 190 -3.10 -11.89 30.88
CA HIS A 190 -1.64 -11.87 30.71
C HIS A 190 -1.30 -12.28 29.28
N VAL A 191 -0.90 -11.35 28.43
CA VAL A 191 -0.67 -11.61 27.00
C VAL A 191 0.80 -11.45 26.62
N ALA A 192 1.34 -12.41 25.87
CA ALA A 192 2.63 -12.31 25.17
C ALA A 192 2.46 -12.57 23.67
N LYS A 193 3.11 -11.74 22.84
CA LYS A 193 3.10 -11.86 21.38
C LYS A 193 4.45 -12.38 20.89
N LEU A 194 4.44 -13.47 20.13
CA LEU A 194 5.60 -14.05 19.47
C LEU A 194 5.50 -13.84 17.97
N SER A 195 6.59 -13.36 17.39
CA SER A 195 6.73 -13.14 15.96
C SER A 195 7.33 -14.37 15.27
N SER A 196 7.20 -14.46 13.94
CA SER A 196 7.89 -15.51 13.15
C SER A 196 9.42 -15.57 13.38
N MET A 197 10.06 -14.45 13.73
CA MET A 197 11.50 -14.40 14.03
C MET A 197 11.88 -15.18 15.30
N ASP A 198 10.97 -15.30 16.26
CA ASP A 198 11.19 -16.03 17.51
C ASP A 198 11.21 -17.55 17.28
N PHE A 199 10.66 -18.02 16.15
CA PHE A 199 10.60 -19.42 15.75
C PHE A 199 11.75 -19.84 14.81
N SER A 200 12.94 -19.26 14.98
CA SER A 200 14.09 -19.61 14.14
C SER A 200 14.64 -21.01 14.47
N ALA A 201 14.97 -21.78 13.42
CA ALA A 201 15.65 -23.08 13.57
C ALA A 201 17.01 -22.96 14.29
N LYS A 202 17.68 -21.80 14.23
CA LYS A 202 18.96 -21.56 14.90
C LYS A 202 18.83 -21.49 16.43
N SER A 203 17.74 -20.89 16.92
CA SER A 203 17.49 -20.72 18.35
C SER A 203 16.69 -21.87 18.97
N GLY A 204 16.07 -22.70 18.12
CA GLY A 204 15.15 -23.75 18.54
C GLY A 204 14.03 -23.22 19.44
N VAL A 205 13.43 -24.11 20.22
CA VAL A 205 12.32 -23.77 21.14
C VAL A 205 12.78 -22.84 22.26
N GLY A 206 14.06 -22.87 22.61
CA GLY A 206 14.63 -21.98 23.62
C GLY A 206 14.53 -20.50 23.23
N GLY A 207 14.55 -20.19 21.93
CA GLY A 207 14.28 -18.83 21.42
C GLY A 207 12.88 -18.36 21.79
N CYS A 208 11.85 -19.15 21.45
CA CYS A 208 10.46 -18.86 21.75
C CYS A 208 10.21 -18.71 23.26
N LEU A 209 10.74 -19.64 24.06
CA LEU A 209 10.57 -19.62 25.52
C LEU A 209 11.21 -18.39 26.16
N ARG A 210 12.42 -18.00 25.72
CA ARG A 210 13.03 -16.73 26.17
C ARG A 210 12.16 -15.54 25.77
N GLY A 211 11.62 -15.52 24.56
CA GLY A 211 10.69 -14.48 24.10
C GLY A 211 9.48 -14.34 25.03
N LEU A 212 8.85 -15.45 25.40
CA LEU A 212 7.73 -15.49 26.34
C LEU A 212 8.12 -15.01 27.74
N LEU A 213 9.21 -15.54 28.30
CA LEU A 213 9.65 -15.22 29.66
C LEU A 213 10.09 -13.76 29.79
N ARG A 214 10.65 -13.17 28.72
CA ARG A 214 11.00 -11.74 28.69
C ARG A 214 9.78 -10.83 28.76
N GLN A 215 8.64 -11.27 28.22
CA GLN A 215 7.39 -10.50 28.24
C GLN A 215 6.59 -10.68 29.53
N PHE A 216 6.60 -11.88 30.13
CA PHE A 216 5.85 -12.14 31.37
C PHE A 216 6.63 -11.82 32.65
N VAL A 217 7.91 -12.17 32.70
CA VAL A 217 8.70 -12.17 33.94
C VAL A 217 9.62 -10.95 33.99
N MET A 218 10.71 -10.95 33.22
CA MET A 218 11.73 -9.89 33.22
C MET A 218 12.53 -9.88 31.90
N PRO A 219 12.96 -8.72 31.38
CA PRO A 219 13.68 -8.61 30.09
C PRO A 219 15.04 -9.34 30.02
N THR A 220 15.64 -9.68 31.16
CA THR A 220 17.00 -10.22 31.28
C THR A 220 17.06 -11.74 31.45
N VAL A 221 15.93 -12.45 31.39
CA VAL A 221 15.92 -13.91 31.50
C VAL A 221 16.54 -14.54 30.24
N ASP A 222 17.65 -15.25 30.43
CA ASP A 222 18.37 -15.96 29.35
C ASP A 222 18.20 -17.49 29.43
N VAL A 223 17.59 -17.97 30.52
CA VAL A 223 17.27 -19.39 30.71
C VAL A 223 15.92 -19.70 30.08
N ALA A 224 15.90 -20.67 29.16
CA ALA A 224 14.69 -21.14 28.51
C ALA A 224 14.05 -22.29 29.31
N ASP A 225 13.36 -21.95 30.40
CA ASP A 225 12.66 -22.95 31.22
C ASP A 225 11.22 -22.53 31.56
N VAL A 226 10.25 -23.38 31.21
CA VAL A 226 8.83 -23.17 31.47
C VAL A 226 8.50 -23.27 32.97
N THR A 227 9.37 -23.89 33.77
CA THR A 227 9.22 -23.88 35.23
C THR A 227 9.17 -22.46 35.79
N ILE A 228 9.90 -21.52 35.17
CA ILE A 228 9.93 -20.09 35.55
C ILE A 228 8.57 -19.44 35.28
N LEU A 229 7.93 -19.78 34.16
CA LEU A 229 6.57 -19.32 33.86
C LEU A 229 5.57 -19.83 34.90
N ALA A 230 5.69 -21.10 35.28
CA ALA A 230 4.83 -21.70 36.29
C ALA A 230 5.06 -21.13 37.70
N SER A 231 6.31 -20.79 38.07
CA SER A 231 6.59 -20.13 39.34
C SER A 231 6.11 -18.67 39.35
N TRP A 232 6.26 -17.95 38.24
CA TRP A 232 5.77 -16.59 38.10
C TRP A 232 4.24 -16.51 38.16
N TYR A 233 3.55 -17.45 37.49
CA TYR A 233 2.11 -17.57 37.60
C TYR A 233 1.67 -17.88 39.04
N ARG A 234 2.55 -18.54 39.81
CA ARG A 234 2.36 -18.84 41.23
C ARG A 234 2.51 -17.67 42.18
N GLU A 235 3.01 -16.53 41.74
CA GLU A 235 3.13 -15.36 42.61
C GLU A 235 1.74 -14.74 42.86
N ASN A 236 1.49 -14.28 44.10
CA ASN A 236 0.20 -13.75 44.51
C ASN A 236 -0.25 -12.62 43.55
N LYS A 237 -1.50 -12.70 43.07
CA LYS A 237 -2.22 -11.84 42.09
C LYS A 237 -2.22 -12.29 40.62
N ASN A 238 -1.30 -13.14 40.15
CA ASN A 238 -1.27 -13.54 38.73
C ASN A 238 -2.25 -14.68 38.37
N HIS A 239 -2.66 -15.47 39.36
CA HIS A 239 -3.53 -16.63 39.17
C HIS A 239 -4.99 -16.32 38.86
N GLU A 240 -5.42 -15.08 39.06
CA GLU A 240 -6.81 -14.67 38.82
C GLU A 240 -7.09 -14.48 37.32
N ASN A 241 -6.04 -14.47 36.49
CA ASN A 241 -6.12 -14.16 35.07
C ASN A 241 -5.55 -15.29 34.18
N PRO A 242 -6.06 -15.44 32.95
CA PRO A 242 -5.56 -16.39 31.97
C PRO A 242 -4.23 -15.94 31.35
N VAL A 243 -3.38 -16.90 30.95
CA VAL A 243 -2.15 -16.65 30.19
C VAL A 243 -2.42 -16.89 28.71
N VAL A 244 -2.25 -15.85 27.89
CA VAL A 244 -2.52 -15.87 26.44
C VAL A 244 -1.21 -15.69 25.67
N ILE A 245 -0.96 -16.58 24.72
CA ILE A 245 0.19 -16.51 23.82
C ILE A 245 -0.33 -16.28 22.41
N ILE A 246 0.06 -15.17 21.79
CA ILE A 246 -0.30 -14.83 20.41
C ILE A 246 0.87 -15.17 19.49
N VAL A 247 0.63 -15.97 18.46
CA VAL A 247 1.54 -16.20 17.34
C VAL A 247 0.90 -15.56 16.11
N ASP A 248 1.47 -14.44 15.65
CA ASP A 248 0.88 -13.57 14.63
C ASP A 248 0.86 -14.21 13.22
N ASP A 249 1.93 -14.92 12.84
CA ASP A 249 2.03 -15.62 11.56
C ASP A 249 2.58 -17.03 11.72
N THR A 250 1.66 -17.98 11.74
CA THR A 250 1.99 -19.40 11.89
C THR A 250 2.59 -20.02 10.64
N GLU A 251 2.38 -19.44 9.46
CA GLU A 251 2.85 -19.97 8.17
C GLU A 251 4.33 -19.69 7.91
N ARG A 252 4.85 -18.59 8.46
CA ARG A 252 6.28 -18.24 8.40
C ARG A 252 7.12 -18.86 9.51
N CYS A 253 6.49 -19.45 10.54
CA CYS A 253 7.20 -20.12 11.62
C CYS A 253 7.92 -21.40 11.13
N CYS A 254 9.02 -21.76 11.80
CA CYS A 254 9.60 -23.08 11.63
C CYS A 254 8.68 -24.14 12.26
N GLY A 255 8.04 -24.97 11.42
CA GLY A 255 7.06 -25.97 11.84
C GLY A 255 7.50 -26.94 12.95
N PRO A 256 8.73 -27.50 12.92
CA PRO A 256 9.26 -28.31 14.02
C PRO A 256 9.36 -27.54 15.34
N VAL A 257 9.89 -26.31 15.33
CA VAL A 257 10.05 -25.49 16.54
C VAL A 257 8.69 -25.12 17.14
N LEU A 258 7.73 -24.75 16.29
CA LEU A 258 6.36 -24.45 16.72
C LEU A 258 5.66 -25.71 17.26
N SER A 259 5.87 -26.88 16.64
CA SER A 259 5.33 -28.16 17.11
C SER A 259 5.88 -28.51 18.50
N ASP A 260 7.18 -28.37 18.71
CA ASP A 260 7.80 -28.67 20.00
C ASP A 260 7.34 -27.69 21.08
N LEU A 261 7.17 -26.40 20.76
CA LEU A 261 6.59 -25.42 21.68
C LEU A 261 5.17 -25.83 22.11
N ILE A 262 4.30 -26.20 21.16
CA ILE A 262 2.93 -26.66 21.45
C ILE A 262 2.95 -27.89 22.35
N LEU A 263 3.81 -28.87 22.07
CA LEU A 263 3.95 -30.06 22.89
C LEU A 263 4.36 -29.70 24.33
N ILE A 264 5.35 -28.84 24.50
CA ILE A 264 5.79 -28.37 25.81
C ILE A 264 4.63 -27.65 26.53
N LEU A 265 4.01 -26.64 25.92
CA LEU A 265 2.91 -25.88 26.53
C LEU A 265 1.73 -26.79 26.91
N SER A 266 1.43 -27.81 26.10
CA SER A 266 0.34 -28.76 26.37
C SER A 266 0.53 -29.60 27.62
N GLU A 267 1.79 -29.91 27.99
CA GLU A 267 2.08 -30.64 29.25
C GLU A 267 1.94 -29.71 30.47
N TRP A 268 2.17 -28.40 30.30
CA TRP A 268 2.08 -27.40 31.35
C TRP A 268 0.68 -26.77 31.51
N ALA A 269 -0.21 -26.98 30.55
CA ALA A 269 -1.60 -26.48 30.55
C ALA A 269 -2.40 -26.86 31.81
N VAL A 270 -1.99 -27.92 32.51
CA VAL A 270 -2.62 -28.40 33.74
C VAL A 270 -2.24 -27.56 34.96
N LYS A 271 -1.06 -26.95 34.95
CA LYS A 271 -0.56 -26.10 36.04
C LYS A 271 -0.80 -24.61 35.78
N VAL A 272 -0.84 -24.22 34.51
CA VAL A 272 -1.04 -22.84 34.07
C VAL A 272 -2.11 -22.86 32.97
N PRO A 273 -3.20 -22.10 33.08
CA PRO A 273 -4.24 -22.02 32.07
C PRO A 273 -3.73 -21.20 30.86
N ILE A 274 -3.09 -21.89 29.93
CA ILE A 274 -2.47 -21.31 28.73
C ILE A 274 -3.46 -21.37 27.57
N PHE A 275 -3.70 -20.24 26.93
CA PHE A 275 -4.48 -20.08 25.71
C PHE A 275 -3.57 -19.68 24.56
N LEU A 276 -3.69 -20.36 23.43
CA LEU A 276 -2.89 -20.08 22.25
C LEU A 276 -3.74 -19.38 21.18
N ILE A 277 -3.31 -18.22 20.69
CA ILE A 277 -3.92 -17.55 19.54
C ILE A 277 -2.99 -17.72 18.35
N MET A 278 -3.49 -18.30 17.27
CA MET A 278 -2.74 -18.62 16.06
C MET A 278 -3.30 -17.81 14.88
N GLY A 279 -2.51 -16.88 14.35
CA GLY A 279 -2.81 -16.18 13.11
C GLY A 279 -2.55 -17.05 11.89
N VAL A 280 -3.57 -17.22 11.05
CA VAL A 280 -3.54 -18.05 9.84
C VAL A 280 -4.03 -17.21 8.66
N SER A 281 -3.28 -17.22 7.56
CA SER A 281 -3.52 -16.33 6.42
C SER A 281 -4.83 -16.66 5.71
N THR A 282 -4.94 -17.82 5.07
CA THR A 282 -6.02 -18.09 4.09
C THR A 282 -6.57 -19.51 4.11
N ALA A 283 -5.79 -20.52 4.51
CA ALA A 283 -6.21 -21.91 4.44
C ALA A 283 -6.43 -22.52 5.83
N HIS A 284 -7.61 -23.09 6.05
CA HIS A 284 -7.92 -23.84 7.28
C HIS A 284 -6.99 -25.04 7.53
N ASP A 285 -6.39 -25.57 6.46
CA ASP A 285 -5.43 -26.69 6.54
C ASP A 285 -3.97 -26.23 6.69
N ALA A 286 -3.68 -24.92 6.77
CA ALA A 286 -2.31 -24.44 6.89
C ALA A 286 -1.58 -24.99 8.13
N PRO A 287 -2.18 -24.97 9.35
CA PRO A 287 -1.55 -25.60 10.51
C PRO A 287 -1.32 -27.11 10.33
N ARG A 288 -2.19 -27.80 9.56
CA ARG A 288 -2.01 -29.24 9.28
C ARG A 288 -0.81 -29.54 8.39
N LYS A 289 -0.39 -28.58 7.56
CA LYS A 289 0.79 -28.71 6.70
C LYS A 289 2.09 -28.40 7.45
N ILE A 290 2.03 -27.56 8.48
CA ILE A 290 3.20 -27.04 9.20
C ILE A 290 3.50 -27.84 10.46
N LEU A 291 2.46 -28.25 11.18
CA LEU A 291 2.58 -28.92 12.47
C LEU A 291 2.68 -30.44 12.33
N SER A 292 3.41 -31.06 13.26
CA SER A 292 3.41 -32.53 13.39
C SER A 292 2.03 -33.06 13.82
N VAL A 293 1.74 -34.33 13.47
CA VAL A 293 0.50 -35.01 13.87
C VAL A 293 0.32 -35.01 15.39
N ASN A 294 1.41 -35.18 16.14
CA ASN A 294 1.38 -35.18 17.60
C ASN A 294 0.98 -33.81 18.16
N ALA A 295 1.54 -32.73 17.62
CA ALA A 295 1.18 -31.37 18.05
C ALA A 295 -0.28 -31.05 17.71
N LEU A 296 -0.77 -31.45 16.52
CA LEU A 296 -2.16 -31.25 16.10
C LEU A 296 -3.17 -31.94 17.03
N GLN A 297 -2.87 -33.15 17.50
CA GLN A 297 -3.72 -33.87 18.45
C GLN A 297 -3.84 -33.18 19.81
N ARG A 298 -2.89 -32.30 20.15
CA ARG A 298 -2.91 -31.51 21.39
C ARG A 298 -3.64 -30.18 21.25
N LEU A 299 -4.11 -29.78 20.06
CA LEU A 299 -4.83 -28.51 19.88
C LEU A 299 -6.35 -28.73 19.94
N CYS A 300 -7.03 -27.92 20.75
CA CYS A 300 -8.49 -27.78 20.72
C CYS A 300 -8.83 -26.41 20.11
N ALA A 301 -9.16 -26.40 18.82
CA ALA A 301 -9.22 -25.16 18.03
C ALA A 301 -10.65 -24.58 17.88
N THR A 302 -10.83 -23.33 18.28
CA THR A 302 -12.01 -22.48 17.97
C THR A 302 -11.65 -21.52 16.84
N ARG A 303 -12.59 -21.20 15.95
CA ARG A 303 -12.32 -20.37 14.77
C ARG A 303 -12.87 -18.96 14.93
N PHE A 304 -12.05 -17.98 14.58
CA PHE A 304 -12.42 -16.57 14.47
C PHE A 304 -11.98 -16.05 13.11
N THR A 305 -12.86 -15.33 12.42
CA THR A 305 -12.58 -14.80 11.08
C THR A 305 -12.56 -13.29 11.13
N LEU A 306 -11.43 -12.68 10.74
CA LEU A 306 -11.33 -11.25 10.54
C LEU A 306 -11.95 -10.83 9.21
N SER A 307 -12.23 -9.53 9.09
CA SER A 307 -12.69 -8.93 7.84
C SER A 307 -11.62 -9.04 6.76
N SER A 308 -12.02 -9.47 5.56
CA SER A 308 -11.12 -9.57 4.41
C SER A 308 -10.57 -8.20 3.98
N PRO A 309 -9.46 -8.12 3.21
CA PRO A 309 -8.91 -6.85 2.74
C PRO A 309 -9.94 -6.04 1.95
N ALA A 310 -10.75 -6.73 1.13
CA ALA A 310 -11.80 -6.10 0.35
C ALA A 310 -12.89 -5.48 1.23
N GLU A 311 -13.34 -6.17 2.28
CA GLU A 311 -14.32 -5.64 3.23
C GLU A 311 -13.76 -4.44 4.02
N ARG A 312 -12.50 -4.52 4.46
CA ARG A 312 -11.82 -3.41 5.14
C ARG A 312 -11.65 -2.21 4.20
N MET A 313 -11.29 -2.44 2.94
CA MET A 313 -11.21 -1.40 1.91
C MET A 313 -12.56 -0.72 1.70
N ASP A 314 -13.63 -1.49 1.52
CA ASP A 314 -14.98 -0.95 1.32
C ASP A 314 -15.44 -0.14 2.55
N ALA A 315 -15.09 -0.58 3.76
CA ALA A 315 -15.35 0.19 4.99
C ALA A 315 -14.59 1.53 5.04
N VAL A 316 -13.31 1.53 4.66
CA VAL A 316 -12.48 2.74 4.59
C VAL A 316 -12.99 3.71 3.52
N LEU A 317 -13.30 3.23 2.32
CA LEU A 317 -13.87 4.06 1.25
C LEU A 317 -15.19 4.69 1.68
N LYS A 318 -16.06 3.91 2.33
CA LYS A 318 -17.33 4.39 2.86
C LYS A 318 -17.14 5.49 3.91
N ALA A 319 -16.16 5.36 4.78
CA ALA A 319 -15.93 6.33 5.85
C ALA A 319 -15.18 7.59 5.39
N VAL A 320 -14.25 7.46 4.44
CA VAL A 320 -13.40 8.59 4.01
C VAL A 320 -14.08 9.40 2.90
N PHE A 321 -14.62 8.74 1.88
CA PHE A 321 -15.15 9.41 0.68
C PHE A 321 -16.67 9.57 0.69
N LEU A 322 -17.42 8.59 1.22
CA LEU A 322 -18.89 8.63 1.24
C LEU A 322 -19.47 9.26 2.53
N LYS A 323 -18.65 9.45 3.56
CA LYS A 323 -19.01 10.21 4.75
C LYS A 323 -17.91 11.24 4.99
N PRO A 324 -17.81 12.27 4.14
CA PRO A 324 -16.61 13.10 4.10
C PRO A 324 -16.36 13.73 5.45
N CYS A 325 -15.21 13.37 6.04
CA CYS A 325 -14.75 13.93 7.29
C CYS A 325 -13.97 15.24 7.07
N SER A 326 -13.37 15.44 5.89
CA SER A 326 -12.33 16.47 5.69
C SER A 326 -12.44 17.28 4.38
N GLY A 327 -13.47 17.04 3.55
CA GLY A 327 -13.69 17.72 2.28
C GLY A 327 -12.74 17.33 1.12
N PHE A 328 -11.62 16.67 1.41
CA PHE A 328 -10.67 16.20 0.40
C PHE A 328 -11.23 15.01 -0.41
N THR A 329 -11.00 15.01 -1.72
CA THR A 329 -11.40 13.93 -2.62
C THR A 329 -10.41 13.74 -3.79
N VAL A 330 -10.62 12.70 -4.58
CA VAL A 330 -9.76 12.31 -5.71
C VAL A 330 -10.54 12.27 -7.02
N SER A 331 -9.86 12.53 -8.13
CA SER A 331 -10.46 12.46 -9.47
C SER A 331 -10.74 11.04 -9.92
N HIS A 332 -11.55 10.87 -10.96
CA HIS A 332 -11.81 9.57 -11.58
C HIS A 332 -10.51 8.85 -11.98
N LYS A 333 -9.60 9.57 -12.66
CA LYS A 333 -8.33 9.01 -13.14
C LYS A 333 -7.42 8.59 -11.99
N VAL A 334 -7.38 9.39 -10.91
CA VAL A 334 -6.61 9.05 -9.70
C VAL A 334 -7.23 7.84 -9.01
N ALA A 335 -8.55 7.77 -8.86
CA ALA A 335 -9.24 6.62 -8.27
C ALA A 335 -8.96 5.32 -9.05
N LEU A 336 -8.99 5.37 -10.39
CA LEU A 336 -8.63 4.24 -11.25
C LEU A 336 -7.17 3.80 -11.06
N PHE A 337 -6.25 4.75 -10.94
CA PHE A 337 -4.85 4.46 -10.63
C PHE A 337 -4.72 3.82 -9.25
N MET A 338 -5.33 4.39 -8.20
CA MET A 338 -5.30 3.84 -6.83
C MET A 338 -5.85 2.41 -6.79
N ARG A 339 -6.95 2.15 -7.51
CA ARG A 339 -7.51 0.81 -7.67
C ARG A 339 -6.54 -0.15 -8.36
N SER A 340 -5.95 0.27 -9.48
CA SER A 340 -5.00 -0.55 -10.23
C SER A 340 -3.74 -0.83 -9.39
N TYR A 341 -3.25 0.17 -8.66
CA TYR A 341 -2.13 0.04 -7.75
C TYR A 341 -2.41 -0.96 -6.63
N PHE A 342 -3.57 -0.86 -5.98
CA PHE A 342 -4.01 -1.81 -4.95
C PHE A 342 -4.10 -3.25 -5.49
N LEU A 343 -4.70 -3.44 -6.66
CA LEU A 343 -4.90 -4.79 -7.22
C LEU A 343 -3.64 -5.43 -7.79
N CYS A 344 -2.72 -4.64 -8.34
CA CYS A 344 -1.53 -5.14 -9.04
C CYS A 344 -0.28 -5.24 -8.17
N GLN A 345 -0.22 -4.56 -7.02
CA GLN A 345 0.93 -4.58 -6.12
C GLN A 345 0.76 -5.62 -5.02
N ASP A 346 0.35 -5.19 -3.83
CA ASP A 346 0.32 -6.02 -2.62
C ASP A 346 -1.11 -6.23 -2.06
N GLY A 347 -2.10 -5.49 -2.56
CA GLY A 347 -3.49 -5.59 -2.06
C GLY A 347 -3.63 -5.23 -0.59
N THR A 348 -2.70 -4.46 -0.02
CA THR A 348 -2.74 -4.07 1.39
C THR A 348 -3.49 -2.76 1.57
N LEU A 349 -4.19 -2.66 2.71
CA LEU A 349 -4.82 -1.41 3.10
C LEU A 349 -3.75 -0.37 3.45
N THR A 350 -2.64 -0.78 4.05
CA THR A 350 -1.50 0.11 4.34
C THR A 350 -0.98 0.81 3.08
N SER A 351 -0.85 0.10 1.95
CA SER A 351 -0.38 0.71 0.70
C SER A 351 -1.40 1.69 0.12
N PHE A 352 -2.70 1.40 0.26
CA PHE A 352 -3.78 2.30 -0.15
C PHE A 352 -3.83 3.57 0.71
N VAL A 353 -3.75 3.44 2.04
CA VAL A 353 -3.73 4.60 2.97
C VAL A 353 -2.50 5.46 2.70
N ARG A 354 -1.33 4.85 2.45
CA ARG A 354 -0.11 5.57 2.04
C ARG A 354 -0.31 6.32 0.71
N THR A 355 -0.93 5.67 -0.28
CA THR A 355 -1.26 6.28 -1.57
C THR A 355 -2.18 7.48 -1.40
N LEU A 356 -3.21 7.35 -0.56
CA LEU A 356 -4.12 8.44 -0.23
C LEU A 356 -3.40 9.60 0.48
N LYS A 357 -2.50 9.29 1.43
CA LYS A 357 -1.68 10.28 2.13
C LYS A 357 -0.83 11.10 1.16
N ILE A 358 -0.17 10.41 0.23
CA ILE A 358 0.69 11.06 -0.78
C ILE A 358 -0.16 11.91 -1.74
N ALA A 359 -1.32 11.40 -2.18
CA ALA A 359 -2.25 12.19 -3.00
C ALA A 359 -2.71 13.46 -2.28
N CYS A 360 -3.08 13.35 -1.00
CA CYS A 360 -3.45 14.48 -0.16
C CYS A 360 -2.28 15.47 -0.01
N LEU A 361 -1.08 15.00 0.32
CA LEU A 361 0.11 15.86 0.45
C LEU A 361 0.45 16.58 -0.86
N GLN A 362 0.37 15.88 -2.00
CA GLN A 362 0.59 16.46 -3.31
C GLN A 362 -0.47 17.50 -3.66
N HIS A 363 -1.73 17.27 -3.30
CA HIS A 363 -2.80 18.25 -3.46
C HIS A 363 -2.47 19.58 -2.77
N PHE A 364 -2.14 19.53 -1.48
CA PHE A 364 -1.76 20.72 -0.72
C PHE A 364 -0.49 21.37 -1.24
N SER A 365 0.43 20.59 -1.81
CA SER A 365 1.66 21.12 -2.40
C SER A 365 1.43 21.83 -3.73
N LEU A 366 0.45 21.40 -4.52
CA LEU A 366 0.19 21.91 -5.87
C LEU A 366 -0.84 23.02 -5.92
N GLU A 367 -1.93 22.89 -5.18
CA GLU A 367 -3.06 23.82 -5.23
C GLU A 367 -2.92 24.87 -4.13
N PRO A 368 -2.71 26.16 -4.45
CA PRO A 368 -2.61 27.22 -3.46
C PRO A 368 -3.90 27.41 -2.64
N LEU A 369 -5.07 27.19 -3.26
CA LEU A 369 -6.39 27.36 -2.62
C LEU A 369 -6.78 26.20 -1.71
N SER A 370 -5.97 25.14 -1.64
CA SER A 370 -6.19 24.00 -0.74
C SER A 370 -6.30 24.37 0.74
N ILE A 371 -5.79 25.54 1.16
CA ILE A 371 -5.94 26.10 2.51
C ILE A 371 -7.41 26.15 2.94
N MET A 372 -8.32 26.37 1.98
CA MET A 372 -9.75 26.45 2.22
C MET A 372 -10.38 25.13 2.71
N LEU A 373 -9.67 24.00 2.59
CA LEU A 373 -10.08 22.69 3.13
C LEU A 373 -10.19 22.70 4.67
N GLU A 374 -9.48 23.61 5.35
CA GLU A 374 -9.58 23.75 6.81
C GLU A 374 -11.02 24.01 7.27
N HIS A 375 -11.78 24.79 6.49
CA HIS A 375 -13.19 25.10 6.79
C HIS A 375 -14.11 23.88 6.69
N PHE A 376 -13.76 22.88 5.88
CA PHE A 376 -14.52 21.64 5.75
C PHE A 376 -14.24 20.66 6.90
N CYS A 377 -13.21 20.91 7.71
CA CYS A 377 -12.83 20.02 8.82
C CYS A 377 -13.55 20.35 10.14
N HIS A 378 -14.08 21.57 10.31
CA HIS A 378 -14.78 21.97 11.53
C HIS A 378 -16.26 21.56 11.47
N ASP A 379 -16.69 20.65 12.35
CA ASP A 379 -18.07 20.16 12.51
C ASP A 379 -19.06 21.23 13.05
N GLY A 380 -18.70 22.50 13.01
CA GLY A 380 -19.47 23.60 13.60
C GLY A 380 -20.28 24.36 12.57
N VAL A 381 -21.58 24.52 12.84
CA VAL A 381 -22.51 25.50 12.26
C VAL A 381 -22.09 26.95 12.62
N ASN A 382 -20.80 27.24 12.65
CA ASN A 382 -20.33 28.61 12.65
C ASN A 382 -20.39 29.06 11.21
N GLN A 383 -21.48 29.78 10.94
CA GLN A 383 -21.60 30.72 9.83
C GLN A 383 -20.23 31.29 9.48
N LEU A 384 -20.02 31.50 8.19
CA LEU A 384 -18.97 32.33 7.59
C LEU A 384 -18.88 33.69 8.32
N SER A 385 -18.33 33.72 9.52
CA SER A 385 -17.94 34.93 10.22
C SER A 385 -16.69 35.38 9.50
N GLY A 386 -16.72 36.61 8.97
CA GLY A 386 -15.85 37.13 7.90
C GLY A 386 -14.35 37.16 8.15
N GLU A 387 -13.82 36.46 9.16
CA GLU A 387 -12.39 36.36 9.47
C GLU A 387 -11.64 35.35 8.57
N GLY A 388 -12.29 34.27 8.11
CA GLY A 388 -11.65 33.27 7.22
C GLY A 388 -11.41 33.77 5.79
N THR A 389 -12.25 34.69 5.31
CA THR A 389 -12.08 35.41 4.03
C THR A 389 -10.93 36.42 4.04
N GLY A 390 -10.33 36.72 5.20
CA GLY A 390 -9.18 37.61 5.32
C GLY A 390 -7.85 37.02 4.81
N LEU A 391 -7.81 35.72 4.49
CA LEU A 391 -6.61 35.02 4.00
C LEU A 391 -6.44 35.04 2.47
N LEU A 392 -7.44 35.53 1.73
CA LEU A 392 -7.39 35.62 0.27
C LEU A 392 -6.66 36.89 -0.15
N THR A 393 -5.34 36.82 -0.38
CA THR A 393 -4.58 37.87 -1.08
C THR A 393 -5.10 38.04 -2.51
N GLU A 394 -4.91 39.23 -3.09
CA GLU A 394 -5.31 39.53 -4.49
C GLU A 394 -4.72 38.52 -5.50
N ALA A 395 -3.52 37.98 -5.20
CA ALA A 395 -2.88 36.91 -5.97
C ALA A 395 -3.64 35.57 -5.92
N THR A 396 -4.14 35.15 -4.76
CA THR A 396 -4.96 33.93 -4.62
C THR A 396 -6.31 34.07 -5.30
N MET A 397 -6.88 35.28 -5.28
CA MET A 397 -8.11 35.58 -6.01
C MET A 397 -7.90 35.48 -7.52
N LYS A 398 -6.79 36.00 -8.05
CA LYS A 398 -6.45 35.86 -9.47
C LYS A 398 -6.30 34.38 -9.86
N HIS A 399 -5.60 33.60 -9.04
CA HIS A 399 -5.43 32.15 -9.26
C HIS A 399 -6.78 31.41 -9.28
N ALA A 400 -7.74 31.79 -8.42
CA ALA A 400 -9.06 31.18 -8.41
C ALA A 400 -9.84 31.37 -9.73
N PHE A 401 -9.66 32.50 -10.42
CA PHE A 401 -10.28 32.73 -11.73
C PHE A 401 -9.60 31.99 -12.87
N ASP A 402 -8.31 31.68 -12.73
CA ASP A 402 -7.53 30.92 -13.71
C ASP A 402 -7.83 29.41 -13.66
N LEU A 403 -8.60 28.94 -12.67
CA LEU A 403 -8.96 27.53 -12.56
C LEU A 403 -9.78 27.02 -13.77
N PRO A 404 -9.51 25.79 -14.26
CA PRO A 404 -10.20 25.22 -15.43
C PRO A 404 -11.72 25.10 -15.27
N SER A 405 -12.22 24.77 -14.08
CA SER A 405 -13.66 24.66 -13.84
C SER A 405 -14.38 26.02 -13.87
N VAL A 406 -13.68 27.09 -13.48
CA VAL A 406 -14.20 28.46 -13.40
C VAL A 406 -14.28 29.08 -14.78
N THR A 407 -13.22 28.90 -15.57
CA THR A 407 -13.18 29.29 -16.99
C THR A 407 -14.22 28.52 -17.82
N ARG A 408 -14.38 27.21 -17.58
CA ARG A 408 -15.41 26.39 -18.24
C ARG A 408 -16.83 26.86 -17.93
N ASN A 409 -17.09 27.25 -16.69
CA ASN A 409 -18.41 27.70 -16.24
C ASN A 409 -18.66 29.21 -16.41
N LYS A 410 -17.72 29.95 -17.04
CA LYS A 410 -17.82 31.39 -17.33
C LYS A 410 -18.15 32.24 -16.08
N ILE A 411 -17.58 31.89 -14.94
CA ILE A 411 -17.80 32.59 -13.67
C ILE A 411 -17.06 33.94 -13.71
N THR A 412 -17.75 35.05 -13.45
CA THR A 412 -17.20 36.42 -13.48
C THR A 412 -16.90 36.95 -12.09
N ARG A 413 -16.18 38.09 -12.00
CA ARG A 413 -15.77 38.72 -10.73
C ARG A 413 -16.96 39.06 -9.81
N SER A 414 -18.13 39.38 -10.37
CA SER A 414 -19.38 39.59 -9.61
C SER A 414 -19.96 38.32 -8.99
N THR A 415 -19.69 37.15 -9.59
CA THR A 415 -20.14 35.85 -9.10
C THR A 415 -19.23 35.30 -7.99
N PHE A 416 -18.01 35.85 -7.85
CA PHE A 416 -17.07 35.49 -6.79
C PHE A 416 -17.51 35.97 -5.41
N GLU A 417 -18.36 37.00 -5.33
CA GLU A 417 -19.05 37.36 -4.07
C GLU A 417 -19.96 36.21 -3.59
N MET A 418 -20.35 35.30 -4.49
CA MET A 418 -21.06 34.05 -4.17
C MET A 418 -20.11 32.86 -3.94
N LEU A 419 -18.78 33.06 -3.89
CA LEU A 419 -17.82 32.00 -3.55
C LEU A 419 -18.19 31.25 -2.25
N PRO A 420 -18.60 31.92 -1.16
CA PRO A 420 -19.05 31.22 0.03
C PRO A 420 -20.26 30.32 -0.23
N HIS A 421 -21.17 30.72 -1.11
CA HIS A 421 -22.32 29.89 -1.51
C HIS A 421 -21.86 28.69 -2.35
N PHE A 422 -20.91 28.86 -3.29
CA PHE A 422 -20.34 27.75 -4.04
C PHE A 422 -19.60 26.75 -3.15
N LEU A 423 -18.89 27.23 -2.12
CA LEU A 423 -18.22 26.37 -1.13
C LEU A 423 -19.23 25.64 -0.24
N MET A 424 -20.32 26.30 0.15
CA MET A 424 -21.42 25.65 0.86
C MET A 424 -22.12 24.60 -0.01
N ASP A 425 -22.29 24.86 -1.30
CA ASP A 425 -22.83 23.88 -2.24
C ASP A 425 -21.87 22.69 -2.37
N LEU A 426 -20.57 22.93 -2.49
CA LEU A 426 -19.53 21.90 -2.45
C LEU A 426 -19.54 21.11 -1.13
N GLN A 427 -19.85 21.74 0.00
CA GLN A 427 -19.98 21.09 1.31
C GLN A 427 -21.27 20.25 1.43
N ARG A 428 -22.35 20.64 0.73
CA ARG A 428 -23.64 19.93 0.74
C ARG A 428 -23.72 18.79 -0.27
N MET A 429 -22.99 18.89 -1.39
CA MET A 429 -22.94 17.87 -2.44
C MET A 429 -22.69 16.43 -1.96
N PRO A 430 -21.82 16.17 -0.95
CA PRO A 430 -21.52 14.81 -0.58
C PRO A 430 -22.67 14.05 0.07
N ASN A 431 -23.64 14.72 0.71
CA ASN A 431 -24.67 14.03 1.48
C ASN A 431 -25.66 13.24 0.58
N PRO A 432 -26.38 13.87 -0.37
CA PRO A 432 -27.28 13.13 -1.26
C PRO A 432 -26.52 12.22 -2.23
N TRP A 433 -25.35 12.65 -2.72
CA TRP A 433 -24.51 11.84 -3.61
C TRP A 433 -24.10 10.53 -2.92
N SER A 434 -23.58 10.60 -1.69
CA SER A 434 -23.12 9.43 -0.94
C SER A 434 -24.25 8.46 -0.59
N ILE A 435 -25.44 8.97 -0.26
CA ILE A 435 -26.63 8.14 -0.02
C ILE A 435 -26.95 7.32 -1.27
N VAL A 436 -26.96 7.93 -2.46
CA VAL A 436 -27.24 7.19 -3.70
C VAL A 436 -26.14 6.18 -4.00
N VAL A 437 -24.85 6.50 -3.78
CA VAL A 437 -23.76 5.52 -3.94
C VAL A 437 -23.97 4.32 -3.03
N LEU A 438 -24.35 4.56 -1.77
CA LEU A 438 -24.62 3.50 -0.81
C LEU A 438 -25.84 2.66 -1.21
N CYS A 439 -26.91 3.26 -1.73
CA CYS A 439 -28.05 2.53 -2.27
C CYS A 439 -27.66 1.61 -3.44
N ILE A 440 -26.83 2.10 -4.36
CA ILE A 440 -26.29 1.31 -5.48
C ILE A 440 -25.38 0.19 -4.97
N TYR A 441 -24.56 0.47 -3.95
CA TYR A 441 -23.70 -0.54 -3.32
C TYR A 441 -24.50 -1.65 -2.65
N GLU A 442 -25.55 -1.33 -1.88
CA GLU A 442 -26.44 -2.33 -1.28
C GLU A 442 -27.10 -3.22 -2.35
N ALA A 443 -27.51 -2.64 -3.49
CA ALA A 443 -28.00 -3.40 -4.63
C ALA A 443 -26.89 -4.24 -5.31
N GLY A 444 -25.65 -3.75 -5.34
CA GLY A 444 -24.50 -4.44 -5.91
C GLY A 444 -23.96 -5.61 -5.08
N LYS A 445 -24.24 -5.65 -3.77
CA LYS A 445 -23.82 -6.77 -2.89
C LYS A 445 -24.33 -8.13 -3.36
N PHE A 446 -25.52 -8.17 -3.97
CA PHE A 446 -26.09 -9.41 -4.51
C PHE A 446 -25.30 -10.00 -5.68
N ASP A 447 -24.45 -9.20 -6.32
CA ASP A 447 -23.56 -9.61 -7.41
C ASP A 447 -22.08 -9.58 -7.02
N LYS A 448 -21.78 -9.53 -5.72
CA LYS A 448 -20.42 -9.46 -5.15
C LYS A 448 -19.60 -8.30 -5.74
N LEU A 449 -20.26 -7.19 -6.06
CA LEU A 449 -19.59 -5.98 -6.51
C LEU A 449 -18.91 -5.29 -5.33
N ARG A 450 -17.67 -4.85 -5.53
CA ARG A 450 -16.91 -4.10 -4.50
C ARG A 450 -17.23 -2.63 -4.59
N LEU A 451 -17.18 -1.96 -3.44
CA LEU A 451 -17.46 -0.52 -3.39
C LEU A 451 -16.43 0.27 -4.19
N LEU A 452 -15.16 -0.15 -4.19
CA LEU A 452 -14.10 0.48 -4.99
C LEU A 452 -14.40 0.51 -6.50
N ASP A 453 -14.98 -0.57 -7.02
CA ASP A 453 -15.32 -0.68 -8.44
C ASP A 453 -16.48 0.27 -8.79
N ILE A 454 -17.50 0.33 -7.92
CA ILE A 454 -18.63 1.27 -8.04
C ILE A 454 -18.15 2.72 -7.93
N PHE A 455 -17.29 3.03 -6.96
CA PHE A 455 -16.76 4.37 -6.71
C PHE A 455 -15.98 4.90 -7.92
N CYS A 456 -15.14 4.06 -8.54
CA CYS A 456 -14.42 4.44 -9.75
C CYS A 456 -15.36 4.78 -10.91
N GLU A 457 -16.41 3.98 -11.14
CA GLU A 457 -17.39 4.23 -12.20
C GLU A 457 -18.21 5.50 -11.94
N ILE A 458 -18.62 5.74 -10.70
CA ILE A 458 -19.47 6.89 -10.36
C ILE A 458 -18.71 8.22 -10.48
N LEU A 459 -17.41 8.22 -10.26
CA LEU A 459 -16.56 9.40 -10.43
C LEU A 459 -16.36 9.79 -11.90
N ASP A 460 -16.63 8.91 -12.86
CA ASP A 460 -16.38 9.18 -14.28
C ASP A 460 -17.20 10.40 -14.77
N PRO A 461 -16.54 11.50 -15.17
CA PRO A 461 -17.21 12.70 -15.67
C PRO A 461 -17.91 12.47 -17.03
N GLU A 462 -17.53 11.42 -17.76
CA GLU A 462 -18.10 11.07 -19.06
C GLU A 462 -19.19 10.00 -18.97
N ALA A 463 -19.43 9.44 -17.77
CA ALA A 463 -20.41 8.39 -17.58
C ALA A 463 -21.81 8.88 -17.92
N ARG A 464 -22.40 8.23 -18.92
CA ARG A 464 -23.78 8.49 -19.36
C ARG A 464 -24.72 7.48 -18.73
N TYR A 465 -24.93 7.59 -17.42
CA TYR A 465 -25.81 6.69 -16.65
C TYR A 465 -27.20 6.52 -17.27
N LEU A 466 -27.71 7.59 -17.87
CA LEU A 466 -29.02 7.63 -18.54
C LEU A 466 -29.10 6.74 -19.80
N LYS A 467 -27.98 6.40 -20.44
CA LYS A 467 -27.99 5.47 -21.58
C LYS A 467 -28.36 4.04 -21.17
N TYR A 468 -28.18 3.67 -19.90
CA TYR A 468 -28.46 2.32 -19.41
C TYR A 468 -29.96 2.00 -19.31
N PHE A 469 -30.82 3.02 -19.30
CA PHE A 469 -32.27 2.88 -19.16
C PHE A 469 -33.00 2.92 -20.52
N SER A 470 -32.27 3.08 -21.63
CA SER A 470 -32.86 3.04 -22.99
C SER A 470 -33.19 1.59 -23.42
N PRO A 471 -34.43 1.27 -23.81
CA PRO A 471 -34.86 -0.10 -24.16
C PRO A 471 -34.18 -0.72 -25.39
N SER A 472 -33.54 0.08 -26.24
CA SER A 472 -33.11 -0.29 -27.59
C SER A 472 -31.73 -0.95 -27.73
N GLU A 473 -30.86 -0.91 -26.70
CA GLU A 473 -29.49 -1.46 -26.80
C GLU A 473 -29.18 -2.64 -25.84
N ILE A 474 -30.14 -3.05 -25.01
CA ILE A 474 -29.95 -4.18 -24.07
C ILE A 474 -29.81 -5.52 -24.83
N VAL A 475 -30.27 -5.59 -26.09
CA VAL A 475 -30.28 -6.82 -26.90
C VAL A 475 -29.15 -6.91 -27.94
N ASN A 476 -28.51 -5.80 -28.35
CA ASN A 476 -27.67 -5.77 -29.56
C ASN A 476 -26.16 -5.59 -29.38
N SER A 477 -25.61 -5.67 -28.16
CA SER A 477 -24.17 -5.49 -27.91
C SER A 477 -23.49 -6.74 -27.33
N GLN A 478 -23.57 -7.85 -28.06
CA GLN A 478 -22.66 -9.00 -27.89
C GLN A 478 -21.47 -8.97 -28.86
N SER A 479 -21.30 -7.92 -29.66
CA SER A 479 -20.25 -7.87 -30.68
C SER A 479 -19.35 -6.62 -30.54
N HIS A 480 -18.06 -6.92 -30.35
CA HIS A 480 -16.87 -6.09 -30.55
C HIS A 480 -16.40 -5.13 -29.44
N ASN A 481 -15.46 -5.65 -28.63
CA ASN A 481 -14.22 -5.03 -28.15
C ASN A 481 -14.23 -3.53 -27.79
N SER A 482 -14.76 -3.21 -26.61
CA SER A 482 -14.02 -2.45 -25.60
C SER A 482 -14.50 -2.91 -24.22
N GLY A 483 -13.58 -3.38 -23.38
CA GLY A 483 -13.87 -4.16 -22.17
C GLY A 483 -14.46 -3.38 -20.99
N SER A 484 -15.60 -2.71 -21.17
CA SER A 484 -16.31 -2.03 -20.08
C SER A 484 -17.62 -2.75 -19.73
N ASN A 485 -17.51 -3.79 -18.90
CA ASN A 485 -18.63 -4.30 -18.14
C ASN A 485 -19.03 -3.25 -17.09
N ASN A 486 -19.87 -2.28 -17.48
CA ASN A 486 -20.31 -1.22 -16.59
C ASN A 486 -21.03 -1.81 -15.36
N VAL A 487 -20.52 -1.47 -14.18
CA VAL A 487 -20.93 -1.94 -12.86
C VAL A 487 -22.39 -1.60 -12.60
N ILE A 488 -22.85 -0.38 -12.90
CA ILE A 488 -24.25 0.02 -12.68
C ILE A 488 -25.20 -0.78 -13.57
N ARG A 489 -24.79 -1.08 -14.81
CA ARG A 489 -25.56 -1.96 -15.70
C ARG A 489 -25.65 -3.38 -15.11
N ARG A 490 -24.56 -3.89 -14.54
CA ARG A 490 -24.55 -5.19 -13.83
C ARG A 490 -25.51 -5.21 -12.65
N VAL A 491 -25.53 -4.15 -11.84
CA VAL A 491 -26.49 -3.97 -10.73
C VAL A 491 -27.92 -4.02 -11.26
N LEU A 492 -28.25 -3.23 -12.29
CA LEU A 492 -29.58 -3.18 -12.88
C LEU A 492 -30.03 -4.52 -13.46
N CYS A 493 -29.12 -5.26 -14.12
CA CYS A 493 -29.40 -6.61 -14.60
C CYS A 493 -29.68 -7.56 -13.44
N LYS A 494 -28.88 -7.51 -12.38
CA LYS A 494 -29.00 -8.41 -11.23
C LYS A 494 -30.20 -8.14 -10.36
N LEU A 495 -30.65 -6.89 -10.26
CA LEU A 495 -31.91 -6.53 -9.59
C LEU A 495 -33.13 -7.25 -10.18
N ARG A 496 -33.09 -7.62 -11.48
CA ARG A 496 -34.16 -8.38 -12.15
C ARG A 496 -34.22 -9.86 -11.73
N ASP A 497 -33.11 -10.38 -11.24
CA ASP A 497 -32.95 -11.80 -10.88
C ASP A 497 -33.12 -12.04 -9.36
N LEU A 498 -33.40 -11.00 -8.57
CA LEU A 498 -33.46 -11.10 -7.10
C LEU A 498 -34.73 -11.80 -6.60
N SER A 499 -34.59 -12.55 -5.51
CA SER A 499 -35.73 -13.14 -4.80
C SER A 499 -36.51 -12.09 -3.98
N PRO A 500 -37.79 -12.36 -3.66
CA PRO A 500 -38.58 -11.46 -2.82
C PRO A 500 -37.95 -11.17 -1.44
N SER A 501 -37.30 -12.15 -0.81
CA SER A 501 -36.63 -11.92 0.49
C SER A 501 -35.40 -11.01 0.37
N GLN A 502 -34.65 -11.11 -0.73
CA GLN A 502 -33.50 -10.25 -1.03
C GLN A 502 -33.94 -8.81 -1.29
N LEU A 503 -35.01 -8.61 -2.07
CA LEU A 503 -35.60 -7.28 -2.30
C LEU A 503 -36.12 -6.65 -1.00
N SER A 504 -36.70 -7.43 -0.09
CA SER A 504 -37.19 -6.93 1.22
C SER A 504 -36.03 -6.46 2.09
N SER A 505 -34.96 -7.25 2.16
CA SER A 505 -33.76 -6.88 2.89
C SER A 505 -33.10 -5.62 2.31
N MET A 506 -33.06 -5.50 0.98
CA MET A 506 -32.51 -4.33 0.30
C MET A 506 -33.33 -3.07 0.60
N LEU A 507 -34.67 -3.15 0.51
CA LEU A 507 -35.56 -2.02 0.78
C LEU A 507 -35.42 -1.51 2.22
N LYS A 508 -35.35 -2.42 3.21
CA LYS A 508 -35.08 -2.04 4.61
C LYS A 508 -33.73 -1.35 4.77
N SER A 509 -32.71 -1.80 4.03
CA SER A 509 -31.41 -1.14 4.03
C SER A 509 -31.47 0.24 3.38
N TRP A 510 -32.22 0.41 2.29
CA TRP A 510 -32.41 1.71 1.65
C TRP A 510 -33.15 2.68 2.56
N GLU A 511 -34.23 2.25 3.20
CA GLU A 511 -34.98 3.05 4.19
C GLU A 511 -34.06 3.60 5.27
N ASN A 512 -33.22 2.74 5.87
CA ASN A 512 -32.24 3.14 6.89
C ASN A 512 -31.18 4.12 6.37
N LEU A 513 -30.82 4.06 5.08
CA LEU A 513 -29.82 4.94 4.47
C LEU A 513 -30.43 6.28 4.04
N THR A 514 -31.72 6.30 3.69
CA THR A 514 -32.40 7.49 3.18
C THR A 514 -33.11 8.29 4.26
N THR A 515 -33.14 7.84 5.51
CA THR A 515 -33.82 8.52 6.62
C THR A 515 -33.46 10.00 6.77
N GLU A 516 -32.22 10.36 6.47
CA GLU A 516 -31.70 11.73 6.60
C GLU A 516 -32.10 12.65 5.43
N PHE A 517 -32.63 12.11 4.32
CA PHE A 517 -32.95 12.86 3.10
C PHE A 517 -34.36 12.54 2.59
N SER A 518 -35.33 13.38 2.96
CA SER A 518 -36.76 13.13 2.73
C SER A 518 -37.13 12.90 1.27
N GLU A 519 -36.54 13.63 0.33
CA GLU A 519 -36.86 13.52 -1.11
C GLU A 519 -36.53 12.14 -1.69
N ILE A 520 -35.38 11.59 -1.30
CA ILE A 520 -34.94 10.25 -1.72
C ILE A 520 -35.76 9.22 -0.95
N ASN A 521 -35.99 9.44 0.34
CA ASN A 521 -36.76 8.56 1.20
C ASN A 521 -38.19 8.37 0.68
N ASP A 522 -38.88 9.44 0.32
CA ASP A 522 -40.26 9.38 -0.20
C ASP A 522 -40.35 8.49 -1.45
N LYS A 523 -39.35 8.58 -2.34
CA LYS A 523 -39.27 7.71 -3.53
C LYS A 523 -38.95 6.25 -3.22
N VAL A 524 -38.18 5.97 -2.16
CA VAL A 524 -37.98 4.61 -1.66
C VAL A 524 -39.26 4.08 -1.01
N MET A 525 -40.00 4.92 -0.28
CA MET A 525 -41.26 4.54 0.35
C MET A 525 -42.35 4.20 -0.67
N GLU A 526 -42.34 4.80 -1.87
CA GLU A 526 -43.21 4.40 -3.00
C GLU A 526 -43.05 2.92 -3.42
N LEU A 527 -41.96 2.24 -3.03
CA LEU A 527 -41.72 0.83 -3.38
C LEU A 527 -42.46 -0.16 -2.45
N HIS A 528 -42.86 0.26 -1.26
CA HIS A 528 -43.51 -0.59 -0.25
C HIS A 528 -44.84 -1.22 -0.72
N PRO A 529 -45.77 -0.50 -1.39
CA PRO A 529 -47.01 -1.08 -1.89
C PRO A 529 -46.77 -2.21 -2.90
N PHE A 530 -45.79 -2.04 -3.79
CA PHE A 530 -45.40 -3.07 -4.77
C PHE A 530 -44.79 -4.28 -4.06
N MET A 531 -43.98 -4.04 -3.04
CA MET A 531 -43.37 -5.12 -2.26
C MET A 531 -44.42 -5.97 -1.53
N ARG A 532 -45.41 -5.34 -0.89
CA ARG A 532 -46.53 -6.05 -0.26
C ARG A 532 -47.32 -6.89 -1.26
N SER A 533 -47.46 -6.43 -2.52
CA SER A 533 -48.10 -7.20 -3.59
C SER A 533 -47.31 -8.46 -3.96
N VAL A 534 -45.97 -8.33 -4.06
CA VAL A 534 -45.05 -9.46 -4.33
C VAL A 534 -45.08 -10.48 -3.19
N GLU A 535 -44.99 -10.02 -1.93
CA GLU A 535 -45.05 -10.89 -0.74
C GLU A 535 -46.40 -11.63 -0.65
N ALA A 536 -47.51 -10.94 -0.93
CA ALA A 536 -48.84 -11.55 -0.96
C ALA A 536 -49.03 -12.55 -2.11
N ALA A 537 -48.37 -12.34 -3.25
CA ALA A 537 -48.38 -13.28 -4.37
C ALA A 537 -47.54 -14.54 -4.07
N GLY A 538 -46.41 -14.39 -3.37
CA GLY A 538 -45.54 -15.49 -2.95
C GLY A 538 -46.14 -16.38 -1.86
N GLN A 539 -46.87 -15.82 -0.89
CA GLN A 539 -47.53 -16.62 0.17
C GLN A 539 -48.64 -17.54 -0.37
N ARG A 540 -49.28 -17.19 -1.49
CA ARG A 540 -50.33 -18.03 -2.13
C ARG A 540 -49.77 -19.30 -2.81
N GLN A 541 -48.44 -19.42 -2.93
CA GLN A 541 -47.76 -20.60 -3.49
C GLN A 541 -47.50 -21.70 -2.44
N GLY A 542 -47.54 -21.37 -1.15
CA GLY A 542 -47.16 -22.29 -0.05
C GLY A 542 -48.27 -23.15 0.55
N LEU A 543 -49.54 -23.02 0.11
CA LEU A 543 -50.63 -23.87 0.62
C LEU A 543 -50.79 -25.14 -0.25
N PRO A 544 -50.67 -26.37 0.29
CA PRO A 544 -50.63 -27.61 -0.52
C PRO A 544 -51.95 -28.04 -1.17
N ASN A 545 -53.02 -27.26 -1.08
CA ASN A 545 -54.38 -27.72 -1.33
C ASN A 545 -55.05 -27.01 -2.51
N SER A 546 -54.60 -27.20 -3.76
CA SER A 546 -55.45 -27.06 -4.98
C SER A 546 -54.74 -27.53 -6.28
N PRO A 547 -55.47 -27.93 -7.34
CA PRO A 547 -54.94 -28.80 -8.39
C PRO A 547 -53.99 -28.10 -9.38
N LYS A 548 -53.16 -28.89 -10.07
CA LYS A 548 -52.05 -28.54 -10.99
C LYS A 548 -52.30 -27.42 -12.03
N LYS A 549 -53.55 -26.99 -12.28
CA LYS A 549 -53.89 -25.85 -13.16
C LYS A 549 -53.75 -24.46 -12.48
N HIS A 550 -53.78 -24.38 -11.15
CA HIS A 550 -53.66 -23.09 -10.43
C HIS A 550 -52.22 -22.71 -10.08
N ALA A 551 -51.31 -23.69 -9.99
CA ALA A 551 -49.88 -23.46 -9.72
C ALA A 551 -49.17 -22.71 -10.87
N SER A 552 -49.55 -22.95 -12.13
CA SER A 552 -49.00 -22.20 -13.28
C SER A 552 -49.50 -20.75 -13.32
N ARG A 553 -50.77 -20.51 -12.95
CA ARG A 553 -51.35 -19.17 -12.85
C ARG A 553 -50.76 -18.36 -11.69
N SER A 554 -50.49 -18.98 -10.53
CA SER A 554 -49.84 -18.30 -9.40
C SER A 554 -48.39 -17.94 -9.69
N HIS A 555 -47.63 -18.83 -10.35
CA HIS A 555 -46.26 -18.52 -10.81
C HIS A 555 -46.23 -17.34 -11.79
N SER A 556 -47.14 -17.34 -12.78
CA SER A 556 -47.24 -16.23 -13.74
C SER A 556 -47.67 -14.90 -13.12
N LYS A 557 -48.38 -14.94 -11.97
CA LYS A 557 -48.76 -13.73 -11.24
C LYS A 557 -47.58 -13.17 -10.46
N LEU A 558 -46.85 -14.04 -9.75
CA LEU A 558 -45.65 -13.65 -9.01
C LEU A 558 -44.59 -13.04 -9.94
N GLU A 559 -44.35 -13.64 -11.11
CA GLU A 559 -43.42 -13.10 -12.12
C GLU A 559 -43.83 -11.71 -12.62
N LYS A 560 -45.14 -11.47 -12.81
CA LYS A 560 -45.65 -10.16 -13.24
C LYS A 560 -45.48 -9.10 -12.16
N GLU A 561 -45.81 -9.42 -10.91
CA GLU A 561 -45.64 -8.49 -9.78
C GLU A 561 -44.14 -8.22 -9.52
N LEU A 562 -43.29 -9.24 -9.61
CA LEU A 562 -41.84 -9.10 -9.49
C LEU A 562 -41.29 -8.20 -10.59
N LYS A 563 -41.72 -8.40 -11.84
CA LYS A 563 -41.32 -7.55 -12.96
C LYS A 563 -41.74 -6.09 -12.75
N ALA A 564 -43.00 -5.86 -12.35
CA ALA A 564 -43.49 -4.52 -12.05
C ALA A 564 -42.71 -3.84 -10.91
N MET A 565 -42.35 -4.60 -9.87
CA MET A 565 -41.49 -4.12 -8.79
C MET A 565 -40.09 -3.75 -9.32
N THR A 566 -39.45 -4.62 -10.10
CA THR A 566 -38.11 -4.36 -10.64
C THR A 566 -38.07 -3.17 -11.60
N ASP A 567 -39.12 -2.99 -12.40
CA ASP A 567 -39.26 -1.83 -13.29
C ASP A 567 -39.38 -0.54 -12.47
N LYS A 568 -40.17 -0.57 -11.38
CA LYS A 568 -40.30 0.58 -10.47
C LYS A 568 -39.01 0.86 -9.70
N VAL A 569 -38.27 -0.16 -9.25
CA VAL A 569 -36.92 0.00 -8.65
C VAL A 569 -35.98 0.66 -9.65
N ALA A 570 -35.98 0.23 -10.91
CA ALA A 570 -35.16 0.85 -11.96
C ALA A 570 -35.52 2.33 -12.16
N THR A 571 -36.81 2.68 -12.14
CA THR A 571 -37.26 4.09 -12.22
C THR A 571 -36.77 4.93 -11.03
N VAL A 572 -36.76 4.36 -9.82
CA VAL A 572 -36.23 5.05 -8.62
C VAL A 572 -34.72 5.26 -8.74
N ILE A 573 -33.97 4.25 -9.18
CA ILE A 573 -32.52 4.39 -9.41
C ILE A 573 -32.25 5.42 -10.51
N GLU A 574 -33.01 5.41 -11.61
CA GLU A 574 -32.88 6.39 -12.68
C GLU A 574 -33.11 7.83 -12.17
N PHE A 575 -34.15 8.02 -11.36
CA PHE A 575 -34.42 9.29 -10.69
C PHE A 575 -33.22 9.71 -9.81
N MET A 576 -32.73 8.81 -8.95
CA MET A 576 -31.60 9.11 -8.07
C MET A 576 -30.33 9.48 -8.84
N LEU A 577 -30.02 8.75 -9.91
CA LEU A 577 -28.87 9.00 -10.78
C LEU A 577 -29.00 10.33 -11.52
N ARG A 578 -30.19 10.67 -12.01
CA ARG A 578 -30.42 11.90 -12.76
C ARG A 578 -30.33 13.15 -11.90
N GLU A 579 -30.95 13.11 -10.72
CA GLU A 579 -31.08 14.30 -9.87
C GLU A 579 -29.85 14.52 -8.98
N TYR A 580 -29.22 13.44 -8.48
CA TYR A 580 -28.21 13.55 -7.41
C TYR A 580 -26.81 13.03 -7.79
N MET A 581 -26.64 12.26 -8.88
CA MET A 581 -25.31 11.82 -9.34
C MET A 581 -24.67 12.79 -10.33
N LYS A 582 -24.09 13.87 -9.79
CA LYS A 582 -23.17 14.73 -10.54
C LYS A 582 -21.74 14.39 -10.12
N PRO A 583 -20.85 13.99 -11.06
CA PRO A 583 -19.44 13.75 -10.75
C PRO A 583 -18.81 15.02 -10.15
N VAL A 584 -17.93 14.87 -9.17
CA VAL A 584 -17.27 16.00 -8.50
C VAL A 584 -16.58 16.92 -9.51
N GLU A 585 -16.00 16.35 -10.57
CA GLU A 585 -15.30 17.08 -11.63
C GLU A 585 -16.22 17.94 -12.53
N SER A 586 -17.54 17.82 -12.38
CA SER A 586 -18.53 18.64 -13.08
C SER A 586 -18.90 19.93 -12.34
N VAL A 587 -18.52 20.06 -11.07
CA VAL A 587 -18.89 21.20 -10.20
C VAL A 587 -17.83 22.31 -10.32
N PRO A 588 -18.20 23.61 -10.33
CA PRO A 588 -17.21 24.69 -10.26
C PRO A 588 -16.36 24.61 -9.00
N PHE A 589 -15.10 25.05 -9.09
CA PHE A 589 -14.11 25.07 -8.01
C PHE A 589 -13.75 23.70 -7.41
N HIS A 590 -14.10 22.60 -8.06
CA HIS A 590 -13.77 21.26 -7.54
C HIS A 590 -12.26 21.03 -7.42
N GLU A 591 -11.41 21.76 -8.14
CA GLU A 591 -9.95 21.71 -8.00
C GLU A 591 -9.47 22.08 -6.58
N ILE A 592 -10.27 22.79 -5.79
CA ILE A 592 -9.93 23.08 -4.38
C ILE A 592 -9.95 21.80 -3.53
N LEU A 593 -10.86 20.88 -3.85
CA LEU A 593 -11.11 19.65 -3.09
C LEU A 593 -10.50 18.40 -3.73
N CYS A 594 -10.38 18.40 -5.06
CA CYS A 594 -10.17 17.20 -5.88
C CYS A 594 -8.76 17.15 -6.46
N PHE A 595 -7.98 16.15 -6.04
CA PHE A 595 -6.66 15.89 -6.61
C PHE A 595 -6.76 15.11 -7.95
N LYS A 596 -6.12 15.64 -9.01
CA LYS A 596 -6.24 15.11 -10.38
C LYS A 596 -4.98 14.50 -10.99
N ASN A 597 -3.80 14.78 -10.45
CA ASN A 597 -2.53 14.52 -11.16
C ASN A 597 -2.02 13.09 -10.94
N VAL A 598 -2.30 12.20 -11.89
CA VAL A 598 -1.86 10.80 -11.83
C VAL A 598 -0.34 10.69 -11.97
N ASP A 599 0.29 11.45 -12.86
CA ASP A 599 1.73 11.32 -13.14
C ASP A 599 2.60 11.67 -11.91
N LYS A 600 2.21 12.71 -11.16
CA LYS A 600 2.88 13.08 -9.91
C LYS A 600 2.66 12.02 -8.82
N LEU A 601 1.47 11.46 -8.72
CA LEU A 601 1.19 10.40 -7.76
C LEU A 601 1.96 9.13 -8.10
N GLN A 602 1.95 8.76 -9.38
CA GLN A 602 2.65 7.59 -9.91
C GLN A 602 4.16 7.71 -9.71
N SER A 603 4.77 8.86 -10.04
CA SER A 603 6.21 9.07 -9.84
C SER A 603 6.64 9.11 -8.36
N ALA A 604 5.75 9.47 -7.44
CA ALA A 604 6.03 9.43 -6.01
C ALA A 604 5.90 8.02 -5.40
N LEU A 605 5.07 7.15 -5.98
CA LEU A 605 4.81 5.80 -5.47
C LEU A 605 5.65 4.73 -6.16
N LEU A 606 5.75 4.81 -7.48
CA LEU A 606 6.46 3.85 -8.32
C LEU A 606 7.85 4.41 -8.61
N GLY A 607 8.83 3.87 -7.90
CA GLY A 607 10.23 4.03 -8.29
C GLY A 607 10.59 3.00 -9.36
N ASP A 608 11.09 3.45 -10.50
CA ASP A 608 11.85 2.61 -11.44
C ASP A 608 13.33 3.00 -11.40
N PRO A 609 14.06 2.68 -10.31
CA PRO A 609 15.45 3.07 -10.15
C PRO A 609 16.32 2.45 -11.25
N ARG A 610 16.00 1.23 -11.69
CA ARG A 610 16.76 0.54 -12.74
C ARG A 610 16.58 1.25 -14.07
N GLY A 611 15.33 1.40 -14.56
CA GLY A 611 15.08 2.06 -15.83
C GLY A 611 15.58 3.50 -15.82
N ARG A 612 15.44 4.21 -14.70
CA ARG A 612 15.98 5.57 -14.54
C ARG A 612 17.51 5.62 -14.66
N ILE A 613 18.25 4.74 -13.98
CA ILE A 613 19.72 4.68 -14.11
C ILE A 613 20.13 4.37 -15.55
N GLN A 614 19.44 3.43 -16.21
CA GLN A 614 19.73 3.06 -17.59
C GLN A 614 19.49 4.25 -18.55
N LEU A 615 18.36 4.95 -18.42
CA LEU A 615 18.04 6.14 -19.19
C LEU A 615 19.03 7.28 -18.90
N ASP A 616 19.35 7.55 -17.65
CA ASP A 616 20.27 8.61 -17.25
C ASP A 616 21.70 8.38 -17.79
N LEU A 617 22.13 7.12 -17.90
CA LEU A 617 23.42 6.77 -18.51
C LEU A 617 23.42 7.00 -20.04
N LEU A 618 22.31 6.70 -20.73
CA LEU A 618 22.16 6.90 -22.18
C LEU A 618 21.93 8.37 -22.55
N GLU A 619 21.19 9.10 -21.72
CA GLU A 619 20.76 10.48 -21.94
C GLU A 619 21.43 11.48 -20.98
N SER A 620 22.67 11.21 -20.55
CA SER A 620 23.41 12.07 -19.61
C SER A 620 23.47 13.55 -20.01
N HIS A 621 23.43 13.84 -21.31
CA HIS A 621 23.40 15.20 -21.86
C HIS A 621 22.10 15.96 -21.55
N ASN A 622 20.96 15.26 -21.43
CA ASN A 622 19.67 15.86 -21.05
C ASN A 622 19.64 16.32 -19.59
N ILE A 623 20.53 15.77 -18.75
CA ILE A 623 20.57 16.07 -17.31
C ILE A 623 21.64 17.13 -17.02
N LEU A 624 22.83 16.96 -17.59
CA LEU A 624 23.99 17.83 -17.31
C LEU A 624 23.91 19.17 -18.04
N HIS A 625 23.11 19.27 -19.11
CA HIS A 625 22.94 20.47 -19.94
C HIS A 625 24.27 21.14 -20.35
N CYS A 626 25.33 20.34 -20.52
CA CYS A 626 26.67 20.85 -20.75
C CYS A 626 26.88 21.24 -22.23
N VAL A 627 27.69 22.28 -22.47
CA VAL A 627 28.01 22.77 -23.81
C VAL A 627 28.84 21.76 -24.61
N CYS A 628 29.58 20.87 -23.94
CA CYS A 628 30.48 19.90 -24.57
C CYS A 628 29.79 18.59 -25.02
N CYS A 629 28.56 18.31 -24.57
CA CYS A 629 27.80 17.12 -24.95
C CYS A 629 26.42 17.46 -25.55
N SER A 630 26.18 18.73 -25.90
CA SER A 630 24.88 19.23 -26.40
C SER A 630 24.61 18.95 -27.88
N GLN A 631 25.53 18.28 -28.59
CA GLN A 631 25.28 17.84 -29.96
C GLN A 631 24.27 16.70 -29.96
N ARG A 632 23.06 16.98 -30.48
CA ARG A 632 21.97 16.00 -30.64
C ARG A 632 22.36 14.95 -31.67
N GLY A 633 22.94 13.84 -31.23
CA GLY A 633 23.20 12.68 -32.07
C GLY A 633 23.63 11.47 -31.24
N THR A 634 23.37 10.27 -31.75
CA THR A 634 23.83 8.97 -31.22
C THR A 634 25.36 8.78 -31.28
N THR A 635 26.11 9.83 -31.59
CA THR A 635 27.57 9.75 -31.74
C THR A 635 28.24 9.95 -30.39
N LEU A 636 28.97 8.94 -29.93
CA LEU A 636 29.71 8.99 -28.67
C LEU A 636 30.81 10.06 -28.75
N LEU A 637 30.80 10.99 -27.80
CA LEU A 637 31.79 12.07 -27.70
C LEU A 637 32.82 11.74 -26.60
N PRO A 638 34.10 12.09 -26.79
CA PRO A 638 35.13 11.91 -25.76
C PRO A 638 34.87 12.75 -24.49
N SER A 639 34.03 13.78 -24.59
CA SER A 639 33.62 14.67 -23.49
C SER A 639 32.55 14.07 -22.57
N MET A 640 31.94 12.94 -22.95
CA MET A 640 30.94 12.25 -22.13
C MET A 640 31.61 11.56 -20.92
N HIS A 641 30.80 11.29 -19.89
CA HIS A 641 31.27 10.54 -18.73
C HIS A 641 31.64 9.09 -19.12
N ASP A 642 32.76 8.58 -18.60
CA ASP A 642 33.30 7.26 -18.98
C ASP A 642 32.28 6.12 -18.85
N THR A 643 31.49 6.16 -17.78
CA THR A 643 30.44 5.18 -17.47
C THR A 643 29.29 5.23 -18.48
N SER A 644 28.92 6.41 -18.98
CA SER A 644 27.93 6.56 -20.06
C SER A 644 28.45 6.05 -21.40
N ILE A 645 29.74 6.31 -21.70
CA ILE A 645 30.40 5.79 -22.91
C ILE A 645 30.39 4.26 -22.89
N LEU A 646 30.87 3.67 -21.79
CA LEU A 646 30.93 2.22 -21.64
C LEU A 646 29.56 1.56 -21.65
N TYR A 647 28.57 2.15 -20.97
CA TYR A 647 27.21 1.63 -20.97
C TYR A 647 26.56 1.66 -22.37
N THR A 648 26.80 2.72 -23.14
CA THR A 648 26.31 2.81 -24.53
C THR A 648 26.98 1.76 -25.40
N LEU A 649 28.31 1.61 -25.31
CA LEU A 649 29.04 0.55 -26.01
C LEU A 649 28.52 -0.84 -25.63
N ALA A 650 28.18 -1.06 -24.36
CA ALA A 650 27.62 -2.32 -23.90
C ALA A 650 26.24 -2.66 -24.50
N GLN A 651 25.51 -1.68 -25.07
CA GLN A 651 24.25 -1.94 -25.76
C GLN A 651 24.47 -2.69 -27.09
N GLU A 652 25.61 -2.50 -27.74
CA GLU A 652 25.96 -3.16 -29.01
C GLU A 652 26.29 -4.65 -28.83
N HIS A 653 26.61 -5.04 -27.60
CA HIS A 653 26.89 -6.42 -27.24
C HIS A 653 25.61 -7.17 -26.81
N ALA A 654 25.65 -8.50 -26.96
CA ALA A 654 24.61 -9.40 -26.46
C ALA A 654 24.76 -9.62 -24.93
N ASP A 655 24.55 -10.84 -24.45
CA ASP A 655 24.56 -11.16 -23.01
C ASP A 655 25.96 -11.14 -22.39
N VAL A 656 26.99 -11.33 -23.21
CA VAL A 656 28.38 -11.49 -22.78
C VAL A 656 29.27 -10.54 -23.58
N ILE A 657 30.11 -9.80 -22.87
CA ILE A 657 30.99 -8.77 -23.41
C ILE A 657 32.44 -9.22 -23.22
N ASN A 658 33.22 -9.26 -24.30
CA ASN A 658 34.66 -9.47 -24.22
C ASN A 658 35.33 -8.20 -23.67
N LEU A 659 36.05 -8.33 -22.56
CA LEU A 659 36.72 -7.20 -21.89
C LEU A 659 37.75 -6.50 -22.80
N HIS A 660 38.47 -7.28 -23.60
CA HIS A 660 39.49 -6.72 -24.49
C HIS A 660 38.87 -5.87 -25.59
N ASP A 661 37.86 -6.40 -26.28
CA ASP A 661 37.18 -5.70 -27.37
C ASP A 661 36.49 -4.44 -26.85
N TRP A 662 35.86 -4.53 -25.68
CA TRP A 662 35.20 -3.39 -25.04
C TRP A 662 36.19 -2.28 -24.65
N TYR A 663 37.37 -2.66 -24.14
CA TYR A 663 38.47 -1.71 -23.87
C TYR A 663 38.97 -1.03 -25.14
N GLN A 664 39.15 -1.77 -26.24
CA GLN A 664 39.61 -1.19 -27.51
C GLN A 664 38.59 -0.21 -28.09
N SER A 665 37.30 -0.53 -28.03
CA SER A 665 36.22 0.39 -28.44
C SER A 665 36.23 1.67 -27.60
N PHE A 666 36.35 1.55 -26.28
CA PHE A 666 36.45 2.70 -25.36
C PHE A 666 37.69 3.57 -25.66
N LYS A 667 38.85 2.95 -25.85
CA LYS A 667 40.11 3.63 -26.20
C LYS A 667 40.01 4.40 -27.52
N THR A 668 39.31 3.84 -28.52
CA THR A 668 39.12 4.48 -29.84
C THR A 668 38.27 5.75 -29.75
N ILE A 669 37.32 5.80 -28.83
CA ILE A 669 36.49 7.01 -28.60
C ILE A 669 37.33 8.11 -27.94
N LEU A 670 38.12 7.77 -26.92
CA LEU A 670 38.91 8.76 -26.17
C LEU A 670 40.13 9.29 -26.94
N ILE A 671 40.70 8.49 -27.85
CA ILE A 671 41.80 8.89 -28.73
C ILE A 671 41.25 9.00 -30.16
N PRO A 672 40.58 10.11 -30.54
CA PRO A 672 40.21 10.31 -31.93
C PRO A 672 41.49 10.29 -32.77
N LYS A 673 41.58 9.38 -33.74
CA LYS A 673 42.72 9.29 -34.66
C LYS A 673 42.88 10.65 -35.33
N SER A 674 43.97 11.36 -35.04
CA SER A 674 44.37 12.52 -35.83
C SER A 674 44.41 12.07 -37.28
N SER A 675 43.71 12.81 -38.14
CA SER A 675 43.63 12.52 -39.57
C SER A 675 45.04 12.50 -40.15
N LYS A 676 45.57 11.29 -40.36
CA LYS A 676 46.82 11.11 -41.11
C LYS A 676 46.64 11.76 -42.48
N ALA A 677 47.45 12.79 -42.69
CA ALA A 677 47.61 13.59 -43.89
C ALA A 677 47.36 12.81 -45.19
N LYS A 678 46.35 13.25 -45.96
CA LYS A 678 46.39 13.07 -47.43
C LYS A 678 47.38 14.09 -47.98
N GLN A 679 48.62 13.65 -48.21
CA GLN A 679 49.51 14.35 -49.14
C GLN A 679 48.85 14.37 -50.54
N LYS A 680 48.50 15.57 -51.02
CA LYS A 680 48.56 15.88 -52.45
C LYS A 680 49.20 17.25 -52.63
N SER A 681 50.33 17.20 -53.32
CA SER A 681 51.15 18.29 -53.86
C SER A 681 50.36 19.41 -54.54
N LYS A 682 50.73 20.68 -54.31
CA LYS A 682 51.42 21.56 -55.28
C LYS A 682 51.61 23.01 -54.76
N SER A 683 52.82 23.54 -55.04
CA SER A 683 53.25 24.94 -55.25
C SER A 683 53.14 26.02 -54.14
N SER A 684 54.30 26.31 -53.55
CA SER A 684 54.98 27.62 -53.39
C SER A 684 54.19 28.92 -53.11
N SER A 685 54.49 29.57 -51.97
CA SER A 685 55.29 30.82 -51.93
C SER A 685 55.66 31.18 -50.48
N LYS A 686 56.78 31.88 -50.31
CA LYS A 686 57.45 32.19 -49.04
C LYS A 686 56.89 33.47 -48.40
N SER A 687 56.64 33.46 -47.09
CA SER A 687 56.91 34.60 -46.21
C SER A 687 57.16 34.15 -44.76
N LYS A 688 58.14 34.79 -44.13
CA LYS A 688 58.70 34.51 -42.80
C LYS A 688 57.80 35.06 -41.68
N LYS A 689 57.99 34.50 -40.46
CA LYS A 689 57.81 35.07 -39.10
C LYS A 689 56.46 34.81 -38.38
N ARG A 690 56.39 33.72 -37.59
CA ARG A 690 56.48 33.69 -36.11
C ARG A 690 56.27 32.25 -35.64
N LYS A 691 57.18 31.77 -34.79
CA LYS A 691 57.13 30.46 -34.12
C LYS A 691 56.39 30.68 -32.81
N ASP A 692 55.07 30.50 -32.82
CA ASP A 692 54.33 30.20 -31.59
C ASP A 692 54.41 28.69 -31.38
N ILE A 693 54.96 28.31 -30.23
CA ILE A 693 54.96 26.94 -29.74
C ILE A 693 53.52 26.66 -29.32
N CYS A 694 52.77 25.99 -30.19
CA CYS A 694 51.51 25.37 -29.82
C CYS A 694 51.88 24.05 -29.13
N GLU A 695 51.65 23.94 -27.83
CA GLU A 695 51.75 22.68 -27.10
C GLU A 695 50.72 21.71 -27.70
N GLU A 696 51.19 20.67 -28.39
CA GLU A 696 50.38 19.49 -28.73
C GLU A 696 49.97 18.81 -27.42
N PRO A 697 48.69 18.47 -27.20
CA PRO A 697 48.30 17.72 -26.00
C PRO A 697 48.96 16.34 -26.05
N GLU A 698 49.86 16.06 -25.11
CA GLU A 698 50.45 14.72 -24.93
C GLU A 698 49.33 13.67 -24.87
N ALA A 699 49.44 12.63 -25.69
CA ALA A 699 48.48 11.53 -25.67
C ALA A 699 48.35 11.00 -24.22
N PRO A 700 47.13 10.90 -23.66
CA PRO A 700 46.96 10.43 -22.30
C PRO A 700 47.65 9.07 -22.16
N ALA A 701 48.55 8.96 -21.18
CA ALA A 701 49.30 7.75 -20.91
C ALA A 701 48.32 6.55 -20.89
N GLU A 702 48.66 5.47 -21.60
CA GLU A 702 47.77 4.32 -21.77
C GLU A 702 47.26 3.75 -20.44
N ALA A 703 48.08 3.83 -19.39
CA ALA A 703 47.73 3.50 -18.01
C ALA A 703 46.56 4.33 -17.45
N LEU A 704 46.45 5.62 -17.81
CA LEU A 704 45.35 6.49 -17.38
C LEU A 704 44.02 6.06 -18.03
N ILE A 705 44.04 5.71 -19.33
CA ILE A 705 42.85 5.21 -20.03
C ILE A 705 42.41 3.88 -19.45
N GLN A 706 43.37 3.00 -19.15
CA GLN A 706 43.08 1.73 -18.48
C GLN A 706 42.48 1.93 -17.09
N ALA A 707 43.01 2.87 -16.29
CA ALA A 707 42.46 3.19 -14.98
C ALA A 707 41.02 3.75 -15.08
N ARG A 708 40.75 4.63 -16.06
CA ARG A 708 39.41 5.16 -16.36
C ARG A 708 38.43 4.04 -16.74
N PHE A 709 38.86 3.13 -17.60
CA PHE A 709 38.07 1.95 -17.99
C PHE A 709 37.74 1.06 -16.79
N CYS A 710 38.73 0.71 -15.97
CA CYS A 710 38.51 -0.11 -14.77
C CYS A 710 37.54 0.56 -13.78
N ARG A 711 37.67 1.87 -13.56
CA ARG A 711 36.78 2.64 -12.70
C ARG A 711 35.34 2.59 -13.21
N ALA A 712 35.12 2.86 -14.49
CA ALA A 712 33.78 2.87 -15.06
C ALA A 712 33.14 1.47 -15.09
N ILE A 713 33.92 0.40 -15.29
CA ILE A 713 33.44 -0.98 -15.08
C ILE A 713 32.99 -1.20 -13.64
N MET A 714 33.78 -0.77 -12.65
CA MET A 714 33.40 -0.89 -11.25
C MET A 714 32.10 -0.13 -10.95
N GLU A 715 31.92 1.06 -11.50
CA GLU A 715 30.69 1.85 -11.36
C GLU A 715 29.48 1.11 -11.97
N LEU A 716 29.62 0.50 -13.16
CA LEU A 716 28.56 -0.33 -13.77
C LEU A 716 28.25 -1.60 -12.96
N GLN A 717 29.25 -2.19 -12.33
CA GLN A 717 29.07 -3.34 -11.45
C GLN A 717 28.34 -2.96 -10.16
N ILE A 718 28.73 -1.84 -9.54
CA ILE A 718 28.07 -1.32 -8.34
C ILE A 718 26.60 -0.97 -8.64
N ALA A 719 26.33 -0.41 -9.82
CA ALA A 719 24.97 -0.16 -10.30
C ALA A 719 24.18 -1.44 -10.63
N GLY A 720 24.80 -2.63 -10.59
CA GLY A 720 24.15 -3.91 -10.87
C GLY A 720 23.81 -4.15 -12.34
N LEU A 721 24.36 -3.35 -13.26
CA LEU A 721 24.10 -3.46 -14.70
C LEU A 721 24.91 -4.59 -15.34
N ILE A 722 26.08 -4.89 -14.78
CA ILE A 722 26.98 -5.95 -15.21
C ILE A 722 27.40 -6.84 -14.04
N ARG A 723 27.74 -8.09 -14.34
CA ARG A 723 28.32 -9.05 -13.41
C ARG A 723 29.73 -9.42 -13.85
N MET A 724 30.66 -9.32 -12.91
CA MET A 724 32.06 -9.67 -13.14
C MET A 724 32.25 -11.14 -13.53
N PRO A 725 33.32 -11.45 -14.27
CA PRO A 725 33.65 -12.79 -14.72
C PRO A 725 33.60 -13.83 -13.59
N SER A 726 33.09 -15.02 -13.93
CA SER A 726 33.30 -16.20 -13.08
C SER A 726 34.74 -16.70 -13.22
N LYS A 727 35.26 -17.44 -12.23
CA LYS A 727 36.59 -18.07 -12.29
C LYS A 727 36.81 -18.95 -13.54
N ARG A 728 35.75 -19.37 -14.23
CA ARG A 728 35.81 -20.21 -15.45
C ARG A 728 36.02 -19.41 -16.74
N ARG A 729 35.71 -18.12 -16.77
CA ARG A 729 35.85 -17.25 -17.96
C ARG A 729 36.27 -15.84 -17.52
N PRO A 730 37.57 -15.59 -17.27
CA PRO A 730 38.06 -14.32 -16.74
C PRO A 730 37.97 -13.17 -17.76
N ASP A 731 37.96 -13.47 -19.06
CA ASP A 731 38.03 -12.45 -20.12
C ASP A 731 36.68 -11.83 -20.49
N PHE A 732 35.60 -12.27 -19.85
CA PHE A 732 34.23 -11.92 -20.22
C PHE A 732 33.43 -11.35 -19.05
N VAL A 733 32.65 -10.31 -19.34
CA VAL A 733 31.66 -9.74 -18.43
C VAL A 733 30.26 -10.11 -18.90
N GLN A 734 29.36 -10.39 -17.95
CA GLN A 734 27.96 -10.68 -18.27
C GLN A 734 27.11 -9.42 -18.07
N ARG A 735 26.29 -9.07 -19.05
CA ARG A 735 25.26 -8.04 -18.92
C ARG A 735 24.06 -8.63 -18.17
N VAL A 736 23.62 -7.95 -17.11
CA VAL A 736 22.50 -8.40 -16.26
C VAL A 736 21.24 -7.55 -16.51
N ALA A 737 21.44 -6.31 -16.93
CA ALA A 737 20.35 -5.39 -17.26
C ALA A 737 20.29 -5.15 -18.78
N PHE A 738 19.14 -5.47 -19.36
CA PHE A 738 18.78 -5.17 -20.74
C PHE A 738 17.86 -3.95 -20.77
N GLY A 739 17.94 -3.14 -21.82
CA GLY A 739 16.96 -2.09 -22.08
C GLY A 739 15.59 -2.73 -22.30
N SER A 740 14.56 -2.17 -21.66
CA SER A 740 13.16 -2.53 -21.86
C SER A 740 12.59 -1.90 -23.12
#